data_AF-A0A939YPL5-F1
#
_entry.id   AF-A0A939YPL5-F1
#
_cell.length_a   1.000
_cell.length_b   1.000
_cell.length_c   1.000
_cell.angle_alpha   90.00
_cell.angle_beta   90.00
_cell.angle_gamma   90.00
#
_symmetry.space_group_name_H-M   'P 1'
#
loop_
_entity.id
_entity.type
_entity.pdbx_description
1 polymer ?
#
loop_
_entity_poly.entity_id
_entity_poly.type
_entity_poly.pdbx_seq_one_letter_code
_entity_poly.pdbx_strand_id
1 'polypeptide(L)'
;MKSKKLLAAAAAICIAAVTSVPAINTGIPAVPEITASAAEAEYTVDGLSFDWYFDQAVLTKCSKDAEGEIVIPSTVEGVPVTSISYGAFKGCTKITSVVIPEGVNSIYSGAFKGCTSLTDVSLPESLENVAADSFEGTPWFEDLQKNDPMFIVGGVLVDGKKCSGEIVVPDNVRSIADNAFENCSGITKVTLPESLKAIGCYAFHKCENLTEINLPKKLEKLGSAAFKYCTSLEEITVPGMVCDSGSEIFSHSGLKKATLGNGLTSVNYHMFTNCEELTSVTLSATIEVIDSNAFQNCKKLTGIKLPEGMFRINACAFDGCESLEKVVFPDHLACIETEAFSDCSSLKEISIQDGTDLYGDRIFCRCTSLESVKLPSDLEYIYEGTFEGCKALKSIAIPGSVTYIGESAFKECTGIESVELPEKLERLLEDAFADCTSLSSVKLPSSLDYLGARAFYNTPWLEEKLKEEPVFVLAGVVSCVSNDKSDIVIPENARRISSEAFDGCDNMTSVHIPASMEYICDSAFDKCSALEDVYYSGSEAQWKAVLIYEYGNKPLLNAKMHFGETVIPEGSSVRIMIDDILFDLYSDHAEAAGLNERSEITDLVIPSEAEGVPVTAVKDSAFEGLWEIESVTIPDSVTYIGEAAFSNCSSLSNVKLPDNGIYIGYKAFAWTEWSRRDGLLIVNGVLIDGSNSYFGETIPDKVTVIGDNAFRNGGIGYVELPDSVKRIGHYAFAGCRSLSSINIPDSVTEIGDRAFSGTGIGLITVPASITKMGSGAFADNEKLSCAEFLEGTESIGDEALKNCAALEIIELPDGLKRIGRQALYGCRKLREVRIPESVSEIDEGAFAYCRTLTSVTIPDGVKKIEDSVFARCYGLSEVYIPAGIESIGSSAFVDCEMLTDVYFGGTQAQWTALKKNSRTAGNAAVFRDATVHFNAGESPVTETVYGDANEDGKITVSDAVAVLQYIADSEKYPLSEQGYENADCDGERGITGSDAIMIQKYDAGVIKQFPAEE
;
A
#
# COMPACT_ATOMS: atom_id res chain seq x y z
N MET A 1 39.21 36.34 18.92
CA MET A 1 40.52 36.75 18.34
C MET A 1 41.47 35.57 18.42
N LYS A 2 42.02 35.14 17.28
CA LYS A 2 42.76 33.88 16.99
C LYS A 2 41.90 32.63 16.65
N SER A 3 41.13 32.74 15.57
CA SER A 3 40.81 31.64 14.63
C SER A 3 40.66 32.23 13.22
N LYS A 4 41.74 32.82 12.71
CA LYS A 4 41.92 33.13 11.28
C LYS A 4 43.22 32.45 10.89
N LYS A 5 43.12 31.31 10.19
CA LYS A 5 44.08 30.73 9.21
C LYS A 5 43.94 29.20 9.15
N LEU A 6 43.00 28.75 8.34
CA LEU A 6 43.14 27.65 7.37
C LEU A 6 41.82 27.57 6.60
N LEU A 7 41.57 28.62 5.82
CA LEU A 7 40.48 28.77 4.87
C LEU A 7 41.15 29.39 3.64
N ALA A 8 41.82 28.53 2.86
CA ALA A 8 42.49 28.86 1.60
C ALA A 8 42.99 27.57 0.91
N ALA A 9 42.07 26.71 0.45
CA ALA A 9 42.34 25.69 -0.58
C ALA A 9 41.03 25.08 -1.13
N ALA A 10 40.06 25.92 -1.51
CA ALA A 10 38.87 25.47 -2.22
C ALA A 10 38.38 26.60 -3.14
N ALA A 11 39.14 26.85 -4.21
CA ALA A 11 38.73 27.60 -5.41
C ALA A 11 39.96 27.79 -6.32
N ALA A 12 40.38 26.74 -7.03
CA ALA A 12 41.21 26.89 -8.21
C ALA A 12 41.14 25.66 -9.13
N ILE A 13 40.77 25.94 -10.39
CA ILE A 13 41.02 25.16 -11.61
C ILE A 13 39.87 24.26 -12.06
N CYS A 14 38.93 24.92 -12.75
CA CYS A 14 38.39 24.39 -14.01
C CYS A 14 39.10 25.12 -15.17
N ILE A 15 39.28 24.41 -16.30
CA ILE A 15 39.71 24.85 -17.64
C ILE A 15 41.20 24.67 -17.98
N ALA A 16 41.49 23.60 -18.75
CA ALA A 16 42.44 23.62 -19.87
C ALA A 16 42.12 22.53 -20.92
N ALA A 17 41.46 22.98 -21.99
CA ALA A 17 41.53 22.61 -23.40
C ALA A 17 41.79 21.15 -23.88
N VAL A 18 40.78 20.66 -24.61
CA VAL A 18 40.85 19.92 -25.88
C VAL A 18 42.22 20.00 -26.59
N THR A 19 42.85 18.84 -26.87
CA THR A 19 43.43 18.51 -28.20
C THR A 19 43.99 17.09 -28.26
N SER A 20 43.76 16.45 -29.42
CA SER A 20 44.39 15.26 -29.99
C SER A 20 44.01 13.87 -29.48
N VAL A 21 43.09 13.23 -30.20
CA VAL A 21 43.14 11.78 -30.47
C VAL A 21 44.27 11.54 -31.49
N PRO A 22 45.02 10.43 -31.37
CA PRO A 22 45.00 9.46 -32.46
C PRO A 22 44.69 8.04 -31.97
N ALA A 23 43.92 7.35 -32.81
CA ALA A 23 43.31 6.05 -32.62
C ALA A 23 44.30 4.89 -32.48
N ILE A 24 43.92 3.86 -31.72
CA ILE A 24 43.88 2.48 -32.23
C ILE A 24 42.57 1.82 -31.78
N ASN A 25 41.90 1.28 -32.80
CA ASN A 25 40.60 0.65 -32.86
C ASN A 25 40.74 -0.86 -32.65
N THR A 26 39.93 -1.47 -31.79
CA THR A 26 39.41 -2.84 -32.00
C THR A 26 38.00 -2.98 -31.43
N GLY A 27 37.03 -2.49 -32.20
CA GLY A 27 35.71 -3.10 -32.42
C GLY A 27 34.88 -3.63 -31.24
N ILE A 28 33.90 -2.84 -30.80
CA ILE A 28 32.62 -3.36 -30.30
C ILE A 28 31.53 -2.81 -31.25
N PRO A 29 30.71 -3.66 -31.86
CA PRO A 29 29.71 -3.23 -32.83
C PRO A 29 28.58 -2.44 -32.16
N ALA A 30 28.04 -1.48 -32.90
CA ALA A 30 26.86 -0.69 -32.53
C ALA A 30 25.66 -1.61 -32.27
N VAL A 31 24.97 -1.39 -31.14
CA VAL A 31 23.67 -2.00 -30.88
C VAL A 31 22.65 -1.34 -31.81
N PRO A 32 21.94 -2.09 -32.67
CA PRO A 32 20.91 -1.51 -33.52
C PRO A 32 19.66 -1.15 -32.69
N GLU A 33 19.03 -0.01 -33.01
CA GLU A 33 17.62 0.22 -32.69
C GLU A 33 16.79 -0.92 -33.28
N ILE A 34 16.02 -1.63 -32.43
CA ILE A 34 15.01 -2.57 -32.89
C ILE A 34 13.64 -2.11 -32.41
N THR A 35 12.83 -1.80 -33.40
CA THR A 35 11.39 -1.54 -33.40
C THR A 35 10.59 -2.71 -32.82
N ALA A 36 9.40 -2.39 -32.29
CA ALA A 36 8.40 -3.28 -31.70
C ALA A 36 8.23 -4.68 -32.33
N SER A 37 7.78 -5.60 -31.45
CA SER A 37 7.19 -6.93 -31.70
C SER A 37 8.17 -8.08 -31.95
N ALA A 38 8.56 -8.78 -30.88
CA ALA A 38 8.96 -10.19 -30.95
C ALA A 38 8.00 -11.01 -30.08
N ALA A 39 7.19 -11.85 -30.72
CA ALA A 39 6.56 -12.98 -30.06
C ALA A 39 7.68 -13.92 -29.58
N GLU A 40 7.58 -14.41 -28.34
CA GLU A 40 8.50 -15.40 -27.78
C GLU A 40 8.59 -16.62 -28.71
N ALA A 41 9.82 -17.07 -28.99
CA ALA A 41 10.04 -18.21 -29.88
C ALA A 41 9.67 -19.52 -29.17
N GLU A 42 8.52 -20.12 -29.52
CA GLU A 42 8.15 -21.49 -29.12
C GLU A 42 9.26 -22.49 -29.57
N TYR A 43 9.79 -23.30 -28.65
CA TYR A 43 10.76 -24.37 -28.99
C TYR A 43 9.98 -25.59 -29.50
N THR A 44 10.25 -26.00 -30.75
CA THR A 44 9.48 -27.05 -31.44
C THR A 44 10.35 -28.21 -31.89
N VAL A 45 9.95 -29.45 -31.54
CA VAL A 45 10.55 -30.70 -32.01
C VAL A 45 9.46 -31.61 -32.56
N ASP A 46 9.63 -32.13 -33.78
CA ASP A 46 8.68 -33.04 -34.44
C ASP A 46 7.21 -32.54 -34.47
N GLY A 47 7.04 -31.22 -34.57
CA GLY A 47 5.71 -30.58 -34.58
C GLY A 47 5.08 -30.41 -33.20
N LEU A 48 5.83 -30.65 -32.11
CA LEU A 48 5.44 -30.43 -30.73
C LEU A 48 6.18 -29.21 -30.15
N SER A 49 5.45 -28.24 -29.62
CA SER A 49 6.02 -27.08 -28.92
C SER A 49 6.10 -27.34 -27.41
N PHE A 50 7.15 -26.84 -26.78
CA PHE A 50 7.39 -26.98 -25.35
C PHE A 50 7.71 -25.62 -24.71
N ASP A 51 7.17 -25.43 -23.50
CA ASP A 51 7.55 -24.33 -22.61
C ASP A 51 8.42 -24.90 -21.49
N TRP A 52 9.38 -24.09 -21.05
CA TRP A 52 10.37 -24.49 -20.06
C TRP A 52 10.03 -23.88 -18.70
N TYR A 53 9.96 -24.74 -17.69
CA TYR A 53 9.74 -24.32 -16.30
C TYR A 53 10.88 -24.88 -15.44
N PHE A 54 11.98 -24.15 -15.35
CA PHE A 54 13.18 -24.55 -14.60
C PHE A 54 13.75 -25.90 -15.06
N ASP A 55 13.49 -26.98 -14.34
CA ASP A 55 14.01 -28.34 -14.51
C ASP A 55 13.04 -29.29 -15.24
N GLN A 56 11.97 -28.76 -15.83
CA GLN A 56 10.96 -29.53 -16.54
C GLN A 56 10.52 -28.86 -17.83
N ALA A 57 10.26 -29.69 -18.83
CA ALA A 57 9.63 -29.30 -20.07
C ALA A 57 8.12 -29.61 -20.00
N VAL A 58 7.30 -28.65 -20.39
CA VAL A 58 5.85 -28.81 -20.49
C VAL A 58 5.48 -28.76 -21.96
N LEU A 59 4.84 -29.81 -22.45
CA LEU A 59 4.36 -29.82 -23.83
C LEU A 59 3.17 -28.87 -23.95
N THR A 60 3.33 -27.78 -24.70
CA THR A 60 2.34 -26.71 -24.77
C THR A 60 1.47 -26.75 -26.01
N LYS A 61 1.93 -27.41 -27.07
CA LYS A 61 1.21 -27.40 -28.35
C LYS A 61 1.65 -28.53 -29.26
N CYS A 62 0.72 -28.99 -30.09
CA CYS A 62 0.98 -29.89 -31.21
C CYS A 62 0.48 -29.23 -32.50
N SER A 63 1.24 -29.42 -33.58
CA SER A 63 0.90 -28.95 -34.92
C SER A 63 -0.44 -29.51 -35.36
N LYS A 64 -1.30 -28.67 -35.93
CA LYS A 64 -2.60 -29.09 -36.50
C LYS A 64 -2.46 -30.03 -37.69
N ASP A 65 -1.30 -30.04 -38.33
CA ASP A 65 -0.98 -30.94 -39.42
C ASP A 65 -0.36 -32.27 -38.97
N ALA A 66 -0.10 -32.45 -37.67
CA ALA A 66 0.39 -33.71 -37.12
C ALA A 66 -0.60 -34.85 -37.42
N GLU A 67 -0.09 -35.97 -37.93
CA GLU A 67 -0.88 -37.12 -38.38
C GLU A 67 -0.23 -38.44 -37.96
N GLY A 68 -1.04 -39.49 -37.82
CA GLY A 68 -0.55 -40.82 -37.47
C GLY A 68 -0.22 -40.98 -35.98
N GLU A 69 0.81 -41.76 -35.66
CA GLU A 69 1.29 -42.01 -34.30
C GLU A 69 2.21 -40.86 -33.84
N ILE A 70 1.92 -40.29 -32.66
CA ILE A 70 2.77 -39.28 -32.03
C ILE A 70 3.41 -39.87 -30.78
N VAL A 71 4.74 -39.85 -30.73
CA VAL A 71 5.51 -40.25 -29.55
C VAL A 71 6.01 -38.98 -28.86
N ILE A 72 5.50 -38.70 -27.66
CA ILE A 72 5.99 -37.56 -26.87
C ILE A 72 7.36 -37.97 -26.30
N PRO A 73 8.41 -37.15 -26.46
CA PRO A 73 9.73 -37.49 -25.93
C PRO A 73 9.73 -37.45 -24.40
N SER A 74 10.42 -38.40 -23.75
CA SER A 74 10.57 -38.40 -22.28
C SER A 74 11.44 -37.26 -21.77
N THR A 75 12.30 -36.73 -22.64
CA THR A 75 13.16 -35.57 -22.37
C THR A 75 13.30 -34.71 -23.63
N VAL A 76 13.37 -33.40 -23.47
CA VAL A 76 13.74 -32.44 -24.53
C VAL A 76 15.02 -31.74 -24.08
N GLU A 77 16.06 -31.74 -24.91
CA GLU A 77 17.40 -31.21 -24.55
C GLU A 77 17.95 -31.72 -23.18
N GLY A 78 17.63 -32.96 -22.82
CA GLY A 78 18.06 -33.56 -21.54
C GLY A 78 17.20 -33.20 -20.33
N VAL A 79 16.18 -32.36 -20.49
CA VAL A 79 15.22 -32.00 -19.44
C VAL A 79 13.97 -32.87 -19.54
N PRO A 80 13.49 -33.45 -18.42
CA PRO A 80 12.31 -34.32 -18.42
C PRO A 80 11.05 -33.59 -18.86
N VAL A 81 10.25 -34.24 -19.71
CA VAL A 81 8.89 -33.77 -20.03
C VAL A 81 7.96 -34.25 -18.92
N THR A 82 7.43 -33.33 -18.13
CA THR A 82 6.66 -33.68 -16.91
C THR A 82 5.16 -33.48 -17.06
N SER A 83 4.71 -32.69 -18.04
CA SER A 83 3.28 -32.47 -18.25
C SER A 83 2.88 -32.06 -19.66
N ILE A 84 1.59 -32.20 -19.95
CA ILE A 84 0.92 -31.83 -21.20
C ILE A 84 -0.09 -30.72 -20.88
N SER A 85 0.10 -29.53 -21.45
CA SER A 85 -0.63 -28.32 -21.10
C SER A 85 -2.09 -28.30 -21.57
N TYR A 86 -2.81 -27.25 -21.14
CA TYR A 86 -4.17 -26.96 -21.57
C TYR A 86 -4.29 -26.92 -23.09
N GLY A 87 -5.06 -27.87 -23.63
CA GLY A 87 -5.37 -27.90 -25.05
C GLY A 87 -4.21 -28.20 -26.00
N ALA A 88 -3.10 -28.76 -25.53
CA ALA A 88 -1.88 -28.95 -26.34
C ALA A 88 -2.13 -29.62 -27.71
N PHE A 89 -2.96 -30.68 -27.75
CA PHE A 89 -3.39 -31.39 -28.96
C PHE A 89 -4.84 -31.09 -29.37
N LYS A 90 -5.53 -30.15 -28.72
CA LYS A 90 -6.97 -29.93 -28.91
C LYS A 90 -7.32 -29.79 -30.39
N GLY A 91 -8.16 -30.65 -30.93
CA GLY A 91 -8.59 -30.60 -32.34
C GLY A 91 -7.53 -31.01 -33.37
N CYS A 92 -6.46 -31.70 -32.98
CA CYS A 92 -5.59 -32.40 -33.92
C CYS A 92 -6.34 -33.62 -34.47
N THR A 93 -7.05 -33.45 -35.58
CA THR A 93 -8.04 -34.44 -36.09
C THR A 93 -7.43 -35.59 -36.87
N LYS A 94 -6.13 -35.57 -37.18
CA LYS A 94 -5.45 -36.59 -37.99
C LYS A 94 -4.55 -37.54 -37.19
N ILE A 95 -4.30 -37.26 -35.91
CA ILE A 95 -3.52 -38.17 -35.06
C ILE A 95 -4.37 -39.41 -34.76
N THR A 96 -3.77 -40.59 -34.84
CA THR A 96 -4.44 -41.89 -34.66
C THR A 96 -3.99 -42.62 -33.41
N SER A 97 -2.74 -42.40 -32.98
CA SER A 97 -2.18 -42.93 -31.73
C SER A 97 -1.29 -41.90 -31.03
N VAL A 98 -1.23 -41.92 -29.70
CA VAL A 98 -0.31 -41.11 -28.89
C VAL A 98 0.38 -41.96 -27.84
N VAL A 99 1.71 -41.88 -27.76
CA VAL A 99 2.53 -42.50 -26.70
C VAL A 99 3.02 -41.42 -25.74
N ILE A 100 2.51 -41.45 -24.51
CA ILE A 100 2.91 -40.56 -23.42
C ILE A 100 3.99 -41.27 -22.59
N PRO A 101 5.20 -40.69 -22.46
CA PRO A 101 6.36 -41.36 -21.87
C PRO A 101 6.33 -41.37 -20.34
N GLU A 102 7.07 -42.30 -19.74
CA GLU A 102 7.39 -42.27 -18.31
C GLU A 102 8.08 -40.95 -17.93
N GLY A 103 7.66 -40.38 -16.80
CA GLY A 103 8.08 -39.05 -16.32
C GLY A 103 7.02 -37.96 -16.51
N VAL A 104 6.02 -38.18 -17.38
CA VAL A 104 4.85 -37.30 -17.46
C VAL A 104 3.92 -37.62 -16.29
N ASN A 105 3.69 -36.61 -15.44
CA ASN A 105 2.93 -36.71 -14.21
C ASN A 105 1.56 -36.03 -14.32
N SER A 106 1.38 -35.10 -15.29
CA SER A 106 0.14 -34.32 -15.43
C SER A 106 -0.32 -34.14 -16.87
N ILE A 107 -1.62 -34.33 -17.12
CA ILE A 107 -2.30 -34.00 -18.38
C ILE A 107 -3.41 -32.98 -18.05
N TYR A 108 -3.26 -31.75 -18.54
CA TYR A 108 -4.16 -30.63 -18.23
C TYR A 108 -5.39 -30.57 -19.13
N SER A 109 -6.37 -29.75 -18.72
CA SER A 109 -7.70 -29.68 -19.33
C SER A 109 -7.68 -29.53 -20.85
N GLY A 110 -8.51 -30.32 -21.51
CA GLY A 110 -8.69 -30.32 -22.95
C GLY A 110 -7.47 -30.74 -23.77
N ALA A 111 -6.41 -31.29 -23.17
CA ALA A 111 -5.15 -31.62 -23.85
C ALA A 111 -5.33 -32.30 -25.22
N PHE A 112 -6.18 -33.32 -25.33
CA PHE A 112 -6.50 -34.08 -26.56
C PHE A 112 -7.96 -33.92 -26.99
N LYS A 113 -8.65 -32.89 -26.50
CA LYS A 113 -10.08 -32.68 -26.76
C LYS A 113 -10.35 -32.50 -28.26
N GLY A 114 -11.26 -33.29 -28.81
CA GLY A 114 -11.65 -33.23 -30.22
C GLY A 114 -10.62 -33.82 -31.19
N CYS A 115 -9.66 -34.64 -30.73
CA CYS A 115 -8.83 -35.46 -31.61
C CYS A 115 -9.67 -36.61 -32.22
N THR A 116 -10.47 -36.30 -33.24
CA THR A 116 -11.54 -37.17 -33.78
C THR A 116 -11.07 -38.47 -34.45
N SER A 117 -9.76 -38.67 -34.64
CA SER A 117 -9.20 -39.91 -35.18
C SER A 117 -8.34 -40.69 -34.19
N LEU A 118 -8.19 -40.19 -32.95
CA LEU A 118 -7.37 -40.82 -31.91
C LEU A 118 -8.08 -42.06 -31.36
N THR A 119 -7.59 -43.24 -31.74
CA THR A 119 -8.17 -44.55 -31.36
C THR A 119 -7.30 -45.33 -30.39
N ASP A 120 -6.08 -44.88 -30.14
CA ASP A 120 -5.08 -45.56 -29.31
C ASP A 120 -4.26 -44.55 -28.50
N VAL A 121 -4.08 -44.78 -27.20
CA VAL A 121 -3.30 -43.91 -26.31
C VAL A 121 -2.55 -44.79 -25.31
N SER A 122 -1.22 -44.67 -25.28
CA SER A 122 -0.37 -45.29 -24.27
C SER A 122 -0.04 -44.27 -23.18
N LEU A 123 -0.36 -44.62 -21.92
CA LEU A 123 -0.19 -43.76 -20.74
C LEU A 123 0.89 -44.34 -19.78
N PRO A 124 1.69 -43.50 -19.10
CA PRO A 124 2.75 -43.95 -18.21
C PRO A 124 2.27 -44.32 -16.79
N GLU A 125 3.04 -45.10 -16.05
CA GLU A 125 2.79 -45.40 -14.62
C GLU A 125 3.08 -44.21 -13.70
N SER A 126 3.89 -43.24 -14.16
CA SER A 126 4.18 -41.99 -13.44
C SER A 126 3.01 -41.00 -13.40
N LEU A 127 1.91 -41.28 -14.12
CA LEU A 127 0.81 -40.34 -14.25
C LEU A 127 0.06 -40.14 -12.92
N GLU A 128 0.01 -38.91 -12.43
CA GLU A 128 -0.63 -38.56 -11.16
C GLU A 128 -1.91 -37.76 -11.36
N ASN A 129 -1.93 -36.85 -12.34
CA ASN A 129 -3.03 -35.92 -12.58
C ASN A 129 -3.48 -35.99 -14.05
N VAL A 130 -4.79 -36.15 -14.26
CA VAL A 130 -5.41 -36.08 -15.59
C VAL A 130 -6.67 -35.24 -15.45
N ALA A 131 -6.87 -34.23 -16.29
CA ALA A 131 -8.13 -33.50 -16.31
C ALA A 131 -9.21 -34.32 -17.05
N ALA A 132 -10.45 -34.41 -16.55
CA ALA A 132 -11.46 -35.28 -17.17
C ALA A 132 -11.80 -34.95 -18.63
N ASP A 133 -11.70 -33.69 -19.05
CA ASP A 133 -12.00 -33.30 -20.43
C ASP A 133 -10.80 -33.46 -21.38
N SER A 134 -9.66 -33.96 -20.87
CA SER A 134 -8.43 -34.14 -21.64
C SER A 134 -8.65 -34.96 -22.91
N PHE A 135 -9.53 -35.96 -22.91
CA PHE A 135 -9.77 -36.85 -24.05
C PHE A 135 -11.19 -36.77 -24.61
N GLU A 136 -11.95 -35.72 -24.26
CA GLU A 136 -13.34 -35.56 -24.70
C GLU A 136 -13.44 -35.50 -26.23
N GLY A 137 -14.36 -36.25 -26.83
CA GLY A 137 -14.57 -36.30 -28.29
C GLY A 137 -13.49 -37.04 -29.07
N THR A 138 -12.75 -37.94 -28.41
CA THR A 138 -11.84 -38.90 -29.06
C THR A 138 -12.49 -40.28 -29.16
N PRO A 139 -12.37 -41.01 -30.29
CA PRO A 139 -12.86 -42.38 -30.41
C PRO A 139 -12.33 -43.32 -29.32
N TRP A 140 -11.06 -43.17 -28.93
CA TRP A 140 -10.44 -43.91 -27.83
C TRP A 140 -11.21 -43.75 -26.52
N PHE A 141 -11.52 -42.51 -26.12
CA PHE A 141 -12.26 -42.23 -24.90
C PHE A 141 -13.73 -42.68 -24.99
N GLU A 142 -14.40 -42.45 -26.13
CA GLU A 142 -15.80 -42.85 -26.34
C GLU A 142 -16.01 -44.37 -26.32
N ASP A 143 -15.08 -45.15 -26.87
CA ASP A 143 -15.15 -46.61 -26.85
C ASP A 143 -14.83 -47.18 -25.46
N LEU A 144 -13.95 -46.54 -24.69
CA LEU A 144 -13.70 -46.90 -23.29
C LEU A 144 -14.92 -46.64 -22.41
N GLN A 145 -15.58 -45.48 -22.55
CA GLN A 145 -16.79 -45.12 -21.83
C GLN A 145 -18.02 -46.03 -22.11
N LYS A 146 -17.99 -46.86 -23.16
CA LYS A 146 -19.07 -47.84 -23.44
C LYS A 146 -18.88 -49.15 -22.66
N ASN A 147 -17.66 -49.47 -22.26
CA ASN A 147 -17.29 -50.79 -21.76
C ASN A 147 -17.05 -50.83 -20.24
N ASP A 148 -16.74 -49.68 -19.62
CA ASP A 148 -16.48 -49.57 -18.18
C ASP A 148 -17.09 -48.28 -17.60
N PRO A 149 -17.98 -48.35 -16.59
CA PRO A 149 -18.51 -47.16 -15.92
C PRO A 149 -17.50 -46.46 -14.99
N MET A 150 -16.35 -47.10 -14.68
CA MET A 150 -15.29 -46.58 -13.82
C MET A 150 -13.92 -46.71 -14.50
N PHE A 151 -13.56 -45.72 -15.29
CA PHE A 151 -12.35 -45.70 -16.09
C PHE A 151 -11.11 -45.39 -15.25
N ILE A 152 -10.22 -46.37 -15.15
CA ILE A 152 -8.96 -46.30 -14.38
C ILE A 152 -7.78 -46.59 -15.32
N VAL A 153 -6.77 -45.71 -15.31
CA VAL A 153 -5.53 -45.91 -16.06
C VAL A 153 -4.32 -45.53 -15.22
N GLY A 154 -3.29 -46.37 -15.18
CA GLY A 154 -2.05 -46.07 -14.45
C GLY A 154 -2.24 -45.91 -12.93
N GLY A 155 -3.38 -46.38 -12.37
CA GLY A 155 -3.75 -46.09 -10.99
C GLY A 155 -4.43 -44.73 -10.79
N VAL A 156 -4.81 -44.03 -11.85
CA VAL A 156 -5.63 -42.80 -11.81
C VAL A 156 -7.05 -43.14 -12.24
N LEU A 157 -8.06 -42.78 -11.43
CA LEU A 157 -9.46 -42.84 -11.85
C LEU A 157 -9.79 -41.57 -12.63
N VAL A 158 -9.95 -41.71 -13.95
CA VAL A 158 -10.07 -40.57 -14.88
C VAL A 158 -11.53 -40.18 -15.13
N ASP A 159 -12.43 -41.16 -15.23
CA ASP A 159 -13.86 -40.91 -15.47
C ASP A 159 -14.74 -41.96 -14.78
N GLY A 160 -15.64 -41.50 -13.92
CA GLY A 160 -16.66 -42.28 -13.25
C GLY A 160 -18.07 -41.67 -13.43
N LYS A 161 -18.28 -40.75 -14.37
CA LYS A 161 -19.54 -40.00 -14.52
C LYS A 161 -20.76 -40.88 -14.80
N LYS A 162 -20.57 -42.10 -15.31
CA LYS A 162 -21.64 -43.10 -15.55
C LYS A 162 -21.86 -44.08 -14.40
N CYS A 163 -21.09 -43.98 -13.32
CA CYS A 163 -21.30 -44.78 -12.13
C CYS A 163 -22.68 -44.51 -11.51
N SER A 164 -23.24 -45.52 -10.85
CA SER A 164 -24.50 -45.37 -10.10
C SER A 164 -24.59 -46.34 -8.93
N GLY A 165 -25.36 -45.97 -7.91
CA GLY A 165 -25.48 -46.72 -6.66
C GLY A 165 -24.24 -46.61 -5.78
N GLU A 166 -23.96 -47.68 -5.04
CA GLU A 166 -22.77 -47.79 -4.20
C GLU A 166 -21.59 -48.29 -5.04
N ILE A 167 -20.49 -47.55 -5.03
CA ILE A 167 -19.28 -47.90 -5.79
C ILE A 167 -18.07 -48.11 -4.87
N VAL A 168 -17.17 -49.00 -5.29
CA VAL A 168 -15.90 -49.29 -4.62
C VAL A 168 -14.77 -48.97 -5.61
N VAL A 169 -13.93 -48.01 -5.24
CA VAL A 169 -12.74 -47.66 -6.01
C VAL A 169 -11.65 -48.71 -5.71
N PRO A 170 -11.07 -49.38 -6.73
CA PRO A 170 -10.09 -50.46 -6.54
C PRO A 170 -8.78 -50.06 -5.83
N ASP A 171 -8.15 -50.99 -5.11
CA ASP A 171 -6.93 -50.78 -4.29
C ASP A 171 -5.66 -50.33 -5.05
N ASN A 172 -5.65 -50.43 -6.39
CA ASN A 172 -4.54 -49.94 -7.21
C ASN A 172 -4.67 -48.45 -7.57
N VAL A 173 -5.78 -47.80 -7.21
CA VAL A 173 -6.00 -46.37 -7.47
C VAL A 173 -5.25 -45.52 -6.45
N ARG A 174 -4.44 -44.58 -6.94
CA ARG A 174 -3.60 -43.64 -6.19
C ARG A 174 -4.10 -42.19 -6.32
N SER A 175 -4.84 -41.85 -7.37
CA SER A 175 -5.47 -40.54 -7.50
C SER A 175 -6.82 -40.61 -8.23
N ILE A 176 -7.68 -39.63 -7.94
CA ILE A 176 -8.92 -39.37 -8.69
C ILE A 176 -8.71 -38.06 -9.45
N ALA A 177 -8.94 -38.12 -10.77
CA ALA A 177 -8.79 -37.00 -11.69
C ALA A 177 -9.73 -35.82 -11.38
N ASP A 178 -9.38 -34.65 -11.92
CA ASP A 178 -10.27 -33.50 -11.89
C ASP A 178 -11.57 -33.84 -12.62
N ASN A 179 -12.71 -33.48 -12.05
CA ASN A 179 -14.06 -33.73 -12.59
C ASN A 179 -14.43 -35.22 -12.80
N ALA A 180 -13.70 -36.19 -12.25
CA ALA A 180 -13.92 -37.62 -12.53
C ALA A 180 -15.36 -38.10 -12.29
N PHE A 181 -16.05 -37.58 -11.27
CA PHE A 181 -17.46 -37.86 -10.96
C PHE A 181 -18.33 -36.60 -11.06
N GLU A 182 -17.88 -35.54 -11.72
CA GLU A 182 -18.62 -34.29 -11.83
C GLU A 182 -20.02 -34.49 -12.45
N ASN A 183 -21.05 -33.92 -11.82
CA ASN A 183 -22.47 -34.09 -12.15
C ASN A 183 -22.95 -35.55 -12.12
N CYS A 184 -22.25 -36.44 -11.43
CA CYS A 184 -22.67 -37.83 -11.27
C CYS A 184 -23.74 -37.95 -10.18
N SER A 185 -24.99 -37.62 -10.50
CA SER A 185 -26.12 -37.80 -9.58
C SER A 185 -26.56 -39.26 -9.44
N GLY A 186 -25.89 -40.21 -10.12
CA GLY A 186 -26.19 -41.63 -10.02
C GLY A 186 -25.60 -42.29 -8.76
N ILE A 187 -24.48 -41.80 -8.26
CA ILE A 187 -23.77 -42.39 -7.12
C ILE A 187 -24.41 -42.00 -5.79
N THR A 188 -24.51 -42.97 -4.88
CA THR A 188 -25.05 -42.76 -3.53
C THR A 188 -24.00 -42.95 -2.45
N LYS A 189 -22.99 -43.80 -2.68
CA LYS A 189 -21.88 -44.05 -1.76
C LYS A 189 -20.61 -44.37 -2.52
N VAL A 190 -19.47 -43.85 -2.05
CA VAL A 190 -18.15 -44.13 -2.63
C VAL A 190 -17.22 -44.68 -1.55
N THR A 191 -16.69 -45.88 -1.77
CA THR A 191 -15.65 -46.47 -0.93
C THR A 191 -14.29 -46.21 -1.58
N LEU A 192 -13.44 -45.44 -0.92
CA LEU A 192 -12.09 -45.09 -1.39
C LEU A 192 -11.03 -46.03 -0.79
N PRO A 193 -9.98 -46.42 -1.54
CA PRO A 193 -8.92 -47.28 -1.03
C PRO A 193 -7.89 -46.48 -0.21
N GLU A 194 -7.20 -47.13 0.73
CA GLU A 194 -6.13 -46.52 1.55
C GLU A 194 -4.87 -46.18 0.75
N SER A 195 -4.76 -46.66 -0.49
CA SER A 195 -3.71 -46.30 -1.45
C SER A 195 -3.89 -44.91 -2.07
N LEU A 196 -5.07 -44.32 -1.94
CA LEU A 196 -5.42 -43.05 -2.57
C LEU A 196 -4.69 -41.89 -1.87
N LYS A 197 -3.94 -41.12 -2.67
CA LYS A 197 -3.14 -39.97 -2.25
C LYS A 197 -3.76 -38.63 -2.64
N ALA A 198 -4.50 -38.56 -3.75
CA ALA A 198 -5.03 -37.31 -4.25
C ALA A 198 -6.47 -37.43 -4.78
N ILE A 199 -7.28 -36.40 -4.53
CA ILE A 199 -8.57 -36.17 -5.18
C ILE A 199 -8.49 -34.83 -5.92
N GLY A 200 -8.76 -34.82 -7.21
CA GLY A 200 -8.65 -33.66 -8.08
C GLY A 200 -9.73 -32.59 -7.88
N CYS A 201 -9.54 -31.45 -8.53
CA CYS A 201 -10.47 -30.34 -8.54
C CYS A 201 -11.81 -30.77 -9.15
N TYR A 202 -12.93 -30.36 -8.54
CA TYR A 202 -14.28 -30.71 -8.99
C TYR A 202 -14.58 -32.23 -9.07
N ALA A 203 -13.74 -33.10 -8.50
CA ALA A 203 -13.83 -34.55 -8.68
C ALA A 203 -15.22 -35.13 -8.36
N PHE A 204 -15.91 -34.64 -7.34
CA PHE A 204 -17.29 -35.00 -6.96
C PHE A 204 -18.24 -33.79 -6.99
N HIS A 205 -17.93 -32.77 -7.79
CA HIS A 205 -18.78 -31.58 -7.91
C HIS A 205 -20.18 -31.97 -8.41
N LYS A 206 -21.23 -31.48 -7.74
CA LYS A 206 -22.64 -31.81 -8.06
C LYS A 206 -22.97 -33.31 -8.05
N CYS A 207 -22.30 -34.11 -7.22
CA CYS A 207 -22.76 -35.45 -6.86
C CYS A 207 -23.92 -35.36 -5.86
N GLU A 208 -25.07 -34.85 -6.30
CA GLU A 208 -26.17 -34.43 -5.43
C GLU A 208 -26.78 -35.56 -4.59
N ASN A 209 -26.69 -36.81 -5.04
CA ASN A 209 -27.23 -38.00 -4.33
C ASN A 209 -26.18 -38.73 -3.46
N LEU A 210 -24.92 -38.27 -3.43
CA LEU A 210 -23.87 -38.87 -2.62
C LEU A 210 -24.14 -38.59 -1.13
N THR A 211 -24.45 -39.64 -0.36
CA THR A 211 -24.78 -39.52 1.07
C THR A 211 -23.59 -39.80 1.99
N GLU A 212 -22.65 -40.64 1.56
CA GLU A 212 -21.51 -41.09 2.37
C GLU A 212 -20.24 -41.24 1.51
N ILE A 213 -19.15 -40.62 1.98
CA ILE A 213 -17.79 -40.86 1.50
C ILE A 213 -16.81 -40.69 2.66
N ASN A 214 -15.92 -41.68 2.84
CA ASN A 214 -14.90 -41.63 3.89
C ASN A 214 -13.54 -41.33 3.24
N LEU A 215 -12.94 -40.20 3.60
CA LEU A 215 -11.61 -39.84 3.09
C LEU A 215 -10.52 -40.68 3.75
N PRO A 216 -9.59 -41.27 2.98
CA PRO A 216 -8.49 -42.08 3.52
C PRO A 216 -7.57 -41.28 4.44
N LYS A 217 -7.04 -41.91 5.49
CA LYS A 217 -6.21 -41.22 6.50
C LYS A 217 -4.90 -40.66 5.95
N LYS A 218 -4.38 -41.25 4.86
CA LYS A 218 -3.14 -40.86 4.20
C LYS A 218 -3.37 -40.01 2.95
N LEU A 219 -4.57 -39.46 2.78
CA LEU A 219 -4.83 -38.56 1.65
C LEU A 219 -3.91 -37.33 1.78
N GLU A 220 -3.11 -37.07 0.76
CA GLU A 220 -2.09 -36.02 0.73
C GLU A 220 -2.63 -34.73 0.11
N LYS A 221 -3.57 -34.85 -0.84
CA LYS A 221 -4.10 -33.74 -1.64
C LYS A 221 -5.62 -33.80 -1.84
N LEU A 222 -6.29 -32.66 -1.67
CA LEU A 222 -7.70 -32.45 -2.01
C LEU A 222 -7.86 -31.18 -2.85
N GLY A 223 -8.42 -31.35 -4.05
CA GLY A 223 -8.59 -30.28 -5.03
C GLY A 223 -9.74 -29.33 -4.73
N SER A 224 -9.66 -28.14 -5.33
CA SER A 224 -10.67 -27.09 -5.25
C SER A 224 -12.05 -27.58 -5.67
N ALA A 225 -13.09 -27.16 -4.93
CA ALA A 225 -14.49 -27.52 -5.19
C ALA A 225 -14.78 -29.03 -5.34
N ALA A 226 -13.91 -29.92 -4.81
CA ALA A 226 -14.03 -31.36 -5.00
C ALA A 226 -15.39 -31.93 -4.58
N PHE A 227 -16.03 -31.39 -3.54
CA PHE A 227 -17.35 -31.81 -3.04
C PHE A 227 -18.40 -30.67 -3.08
N LYS A 228 -18.16 -29.63 -3.90
CA LYS A 228 -19.10 -28.51 -4.05
C LYS A 228 -20.44 -29.01 -4.61
N TYR A 229 -21.56 -28.55 -4.05
CA TYR A 229 -22.92 -29.01 -4.37
C TYR A 229 -23.19 -30.51 -4.13
N CYS A 230 -22.45 -31.18 -3.23
CA CYS A 230 -22.84 -32.50 -2.72
C CYS A 230 -23.98 -32.36 -1.68
N THR A 231 -25.20 -32.08 -2.17
CA THR A 231 -26.34 -31.66 -1.34
C THR A 231 -26.93 -32.75 -0.43
N SER A 232 -26.64 -34.03 -0.67
CA SER A 232 -27.06 -35.14 0.22
C SER A 232 -25.97 -35.62 1.19
N LEU A 233 -24.75 -35.10 1.10
CA LEU A 233 -23.62 -35.54 1.91
C LEU A 233 -23.78 -34.99 3.34
N GLU A 234 -24.02 -35.85 4.33
CA GLU A 234 -24.39 -35.41 5.67
C GLU A 234 -23.20 -35.17 6.61
N GLU A 235 -22.14 -35.96 6.50
CA GLU A 235 -20.96 -35.85 7.37
C GLU A 235 -19.67 -36.04 6.59
N ILE A 236 -18.61 -35.35 7.02
CA ILE A 236 -17.26 -35.54 6.46
C ILE A 236 -16.17 -35.43 7.54
N THR A 237 -15.13 -36.25 7.39
CA THR A 237 -13.88 -36.12 8.13
C THR A 237 -12.75 -35.86 7.13
N VAL A 238 -12.09 -34.72 7.26
CA VAL A 238 -10.96 -34.30 6.43
C VAL A 238 -9.67 -34.60 7.18
N PRO A 239 -8.84 -35.55 6.71
CA PRO A 239 -7.49 -35.73 7.24
C PRO A 239 -6.66 -34.45 7.12
N GLY A 240 -5.66 -34.24 7.99
CA GLY A 240 -4.79 -33.07 7.87
C GLY A 240 -3.86 -33.20 6.66
N MET A 241 -4.25 -32.56 5.57
CA MET A 241 -3.65 -32.68 4.25
C MET A 241 -3.46 -31.31 3.62
N VAL A 242 -2.73 -31.22 2.50
CA VAL A 242 -2.55 -29.97 1.77
C VAL A 242 -3.71 -29.80 0.78
N CYS A 243 -4.47 -28.72 0.96
CA CYS A 243 -5.50 -28.30 0.01
C CYS A 243 -4.88 -27.41 -1.08
N ASP A 244 -5.30 -27.58 -2.34
CA ASP A 244 -4.81 -26.74 -3.46
C ASP A 244 -5.28 -25.28 -3.30
N SER A 245 -4.52 -24.35 -3.88
CA SER A 245 -4.88 -22.94 -3.98
C SER A 245 -6.15 -22.77 -4.84
N GLY A 246 -7.25 -22.29 -4.24
CA GLY A 246 -8.55 -22.09 -4.93
C GLY A 246 -9.76 -22.83 -4.33
N SER A 247 -9.63 -23.39 -3.13
CA SER A 247 -10.65 -23.63 -2.11
C SER A 247 -12.11 -23.22 -2.40
N GLU A 248 -13.03 -24.16 -2.15
CA GLU A 248 -14.51 -24.08 -2.13
C GLU A 248 -15.03 -25.50 -1.79
N ILE A 249 -14.23 -26.27 -1.05
CA ILE A 249 -14.19 -27.74 -1.15
C ILE A 249 -15.56 -28.37 -0.91
N PHE A 250 -16.28 -27.90 0.11
CA PHE A 250 -17.59 -28.38 0.50
C PHE A 250 -18.68 -27.33 0.29
N SER A 251 -18.43 -26.26 -0.47
CA SER A 251 -19.40 -25.17 -0.65
C SER A 251 -20.74 -25.71 -1.20
N HIS A 252 -21.87 -25.21 -0.68
CA HIS A 252 -23.22 -25.67 -1.00
C HIS A 252 -23.47 -27.18 -0.76
N SER A 253 -22.70 -27.84 0.10
CA SER A 253 -22.96 -29.23 0.48
C SER A 253 -24.07 -29.35 1.54
N GLY A 254 -24.66 -30.54 1.65
CA GLY A 254 -25.68 -30.87 2.65
C GLY A 254 -25.13 -31.23 4.03
N LEU A 255 -23.87 -30.85 4.31
CA LEU A 255 -23.16 -31.28 5.50
C LEU A 255 -23.87 -30.76 6.75
N LYS A 256 -24.18 -31.69 7.66
CA LYS A 256 -24.66 -31.42 9.02
C LYS A 256 -23.50 -31.32 10.00
N LYS A 257 -22.41 -32.04 9.74
CA LYS A 257 -21.22 -32.09 10.59
C LYS A 257 -19.93 -32.23 9.78
N ALA A 258 -18.89 -31.51 10.18
CA ALA A 258 -17.55 -31.65 9.63
C ALA A 258 -16.49 -31.81 10.73
N THR A 259 -15.46 -32.62 10.46
CA THR A 259 -14.28 -32.76 11.34
C THR A 259 -13.01 -32.49 10.53
N LEU A 260 -12.23 -31.48 10.92
CA LEU A 260 -10.96 -31.12 10.31
C LEU A 260 -9.79 -31.66 11.14
N GLY A 261 -8.96 -32.51 10.55
CA GLY A 261 -7.89 -33.25 11.22
C GLY A 261 -6.62 -32.44 11.47
N ASN A 262 -5.68 -33.05 12.19
CA ASN A 262 -4.36 -32.49 12.51
C ASN A 262 -3.49 -32.45 11.24
N GLY A 263 -3.04 -31.26 10.82
CA GLY A 263 -2.22 -31.05 9.62
C GLY A 263 -2.73 -29.93 8.70
N LEU A 264 -3.97 -29.47 8.92
CA LEU A 264 -4.46 -28.20 8.36
C LEU A 264 -4.02 -27.04 9.25
N THR A 265 -3.48 -25.99 8.65
CA THR A 265 -3.13 -24.73 9.33
C THR A 265 -4.20 -23.65 9.15
N SER A 266 -5.08 -23.78 8.16
CA SER A 266 -6.24 -22.90 8.00
C SER A 266 -7.53 -23.65 7.67
N VAL A 267 -8.66 -23.02 7.96
CA VAL A 267 -9.93 -23.35 7.29
C VAL A 267 -9.97 -22.51 6.02
N ASN A 268 -9.70 -23.14 4.88
CA ASN A 268 -9.48 -22.46 3.60
C ASN A 268 -10.66 -21.60 3.11
N TYR A 269 -10.35 -20.65 2.24
CA TYR A 269 -11.29 -19.72 1.59
C TYR A 269 -12.52 -20.44 1.01
N HIS A 270 -13.72 -19.98 1.36
CA HIS A 270 -14.99 -20.61 0.97
C HIS A 270 -15.20 -22.11 1.30
N MET A 271 -14.43 -22.72 2.21
CA MET A 271 -14.49 -24.19 2.43
C MET A 271 -15.91 -24.72 2.67
N PHE A 272 -16.71 -24.03 3.48
CA PHE A 272 -18.08 -24.40 3.84
C PHE A 272 -19.12 -23.32 3.45
N THR A 273 -18.81 -22.39 2.54
CA THR A 273 -19.78 -21.35 2.15
C THR A 273 -21.09 -21.96 1.66
N ASN A 274 -22.22 -21.45 2.14
CA ASN A 274 -23.58 -21.92 1.86
C ASN A 274 -23.85 -23.39 2.28
N CYS A 275 -23.13 -23.93 3.26
CA CYS A 275 -23.51 -25.19 3.92
C CYS A 275 -24.61 -24.93 4.95
N GLU A 276 -25.82 -24.62 4.48
CA GLU A 276 -26.92 -24.15 5.34
C GLU A 276 -27.39 -25.18 6.39
N GLU A 277 -27.09 -26.47 6.17
CA GLU A 277 -27.42 -27.57 7.09
C GLU A 277 -26.37 -27.80 8.20
N LEU A 278 -25.23 -27.10 8.14
CA LEU A 278 -24.08 -27.36 9.01
C LEU A 278 -24.37 -26.90 10.43
N THR A 279 -24.40 -27.85 11.38
CA THR A 279 -24.73 -27.57 12.79
C THR A 279 -23.50 -27.51 13.70
N SER A 280 -22.43 -28.22 13.32
CA SER A 280 -21.18 -28.29 14.10
C SER A 280 -19.96 -28.59 13.24
N VAL A 281 -18.85 -27.96 13.60
CA VAL A 281 -17.53 -28.20 12.99
C VAL A 281 -16.54 -28.45 14.11
N THR A 282 -15.74 -29.51 13.98
CA THR A 282 -14.63 -29.79 14.90
C THR A 282 -13.32 -29.36 14.24
N LEU A 283 -12.65 -28.36 14.83
CA LEU A 283 -11.35 -27.87 14.41
C LEU A 283 -10.22 -28.58 15.18
N SER A 284 -9.11 -28.87 14.51
CA SER A 284 -7.89 -29.36 15.16
C SER A 284 -7.09 -28.23 15.81
N ALA A 285 -6.17 -28.58 16.71
CA ALA A 285 -5.35 -27.60 17.43
C ALA A 285 -4.30 -26.89 16.55
N THR A 286 -4.07 -27.37 15.31
CA THR A 286 -3.09 -26.83 14.36
C THR A 286 -3.67 -25.71 13.49
N ILE A 287 -4.97 -25.46 13.56
CA ILE A 287 -5.60 -24.39 12.78
C ILE A 287 -5.23 -23.03 13.42
N GLU A 288 -4.56 -22.21 12.63
CA GLU A 288 -4.05 -20.89 13.00
C GLU A 288 -4.91 -19.75 12.40
N VAL A 289 -5.59 -20.01 11.28
CA VAL A 289 -6.36 -19.02 10.51
C VAL A 289 -7.73 -19.57 10.07
N ILE A 290 -8.77 -18.74 10.13
CA ILE A 290 -10.02 -18.96 9.40
C ILE A 290 -10.04 -17.99 8.21
N ASP A 291 -9.92 -18.53 6.99
CA ASP A 291 -9.86 -17.71 5.77
C ASP A 291 -11.21 -17.12 5.40
N SER A 292 -11.19 -16.18 4.43
CA SER A 292 -12.37 -15.42 4.07
C SER A 292 -13.51 -16.31 3.60
N ASN A 293 -14.72 -15.97 4.03
CA ASN A 293 -15.96 -16.65 3.70
C ASN A 293 -16.03 -18.14 4.10
N ALA A 294 -15.08 -18.66 4.90
CA ALA A 294 -14.96 -20.09 5.22
C ALA A 294 -16.27 -20.74 5.67
N PHE A 295 -17.08 -20.04 6.48
CA PHE A 295 -18.38 -20.48 6.98
C PHE A 295 -19.54 -19.56 6.56
N GLN A 296 -19.36 -18.72 5.54
CA GLN A 296 -20.41 -17.78 5.12
C GLN A 296 -21.73 -18.52 4.82
N ASN A 297 -22.86 -18.02 5.32
CA ASN A 297 -24.21 -18.60 5.22
C ASN A 297 -24.35 -20.02 5.80
N CYS A 298 -23.51 -20.42 6.78
CA CYS A 298 -23.75 -21.63 7.59
C CYS A 298 -24.88 -21.40 8.61
N LYS A 299 -26.10 -21.17 8.12
CA LYS A 299 -27.24 -20.65 8.90
C LYS A 299 -27.64 -21.47 10.12
N LYS A 300 -27.34 -22.77 10.17
CA LYS A 300 -27.64 -23.67 11.30
C LYS A 300 -26.46 -23.89 12.24
N LEU A 301 -25.31 -23.26 12.02
CA LEU A 301 -24.13 -23.42 12.87
C LEU A 301 -24.40 -22.75 14.22
N THR A 302 -24.47 -23.53 15.29
CA THR A 302 -24.88 -23.02 16.63
C THR A 302 -23.71 -22.53 17.48
N GLY A 303 -22.51 -23.03 17.21
CA GLY A 303 -21.30 -22.73 17.97
C GLY A 303 -20.06 -23.26 17.27
N ILE A 304 -18.94 -22.59 17.49
CA ILE A 304 -17.63 -23.05 17.04
C ILE A 304 -16.61 -22.91 18.17
N LYS A 305 -15.80 -23.96 18.37
CA LYS A 305 -14.69 -23.91 19.30
C LYS A 305 -13.42 -23.53 18.54
N LEU A 306 -12.97 -22.29 18.75
CA LEU A 306 -11.72 -21.81 18.18
C LEU A 306 -10.51 -22.46 18.89
N PRO A 307 -9.46 -22.88 18.18
CA PRO A 307 -8.20 -23.36 18.76
C PRO A 307 -7.42 -22.25 19.48
N GLU A 308 -6.70 -22.59 20.56
CA GLU A 308 -5.89 -21.64 21.34
C GLU A 308 -4.74 -21.00 20.56
N GLY A 309 -4.18 -21.70 19.55
CA GLY A 309 -3.07 -21.20 18.72
C GLY A 309 -3.50 -20.34 17.53
N MET A 310 -4.80 -20.06 17.38
CA MET A 310 -5.34 -19.26 16.28
C MET A 310 -5.05 -17.78 16.50
N PHE A 311 -4.51 -17.12 15.47
CA PHE A 311 -4.14 -15.71 15.53
C PHE A 311 -4.96 -14.82 14.59
N ARG A 312 -5.75 -15.37 13.65
CA ARG A 312 -6.51 -14.54 12.69
C ARG A 312 -7.86 -15.12 12.25
N ILE A 313 -8.84 -14.23 12.09
CA ILE A 313 -10.13 -14.48 11.44
C ILE A 313 -10.31 -13.47 10.29
N ASN A 314 -10.35 -13.95 9.05
CA ASN A 314 -10.39 -13.10 7.86
C ASN A 314 -11.82 -12.66 7.49
N ALA A 315 -11.90 -11.79 6.48
CA ALA A 315 -13.15 -11.15 6.06
C ALA A 315 -14.30 -12.13 5.77
N CYS A 316 -15.52 -11.77 6.20
CA CYS A 316 -16.76 -12.55 5.99
C CYS A 316 -16.71 -14.02 6.50
N ALA A 317 -15.75 -14.40 7.36
CA ALA A 317 -15.53 -15.80 7.76
C ALA A 317 -16.80 -16.51 8.28
N PHE A 318 -17.63 -15.81 9.07
CA PHE A 318 -18.90 -16.31 9.63
C PHE A 318 -20.11 -15.45 9.20
N ASP A 319 -19.98 -14.65 8.14
CA ASP A 319 -21.08 -13.82 7.64
C ASP A 319 -22.34 -14.67 7.36
N GLY A 320 -23.51 -14.26 7.85
CA GLY A 320 -24.76 -14.99 7.69
C GLY A 320 -24.88 -16.30 8.51
N CYS A 321 -24.04 -16.51 9.53
CA CYS A 321 -24.21 -17.62 10.49
C CYS A 321 -25.34 -17.32 11.50
N GLU A 322 -26.57 -17.28 11.01
CA GLU A 322 -27.76 -16.79 11.73
C GLU A 322 -28.03 -17.51 13.08
N SER A 323 -27.66 -18.79 13.23
CA SER A 323 -27.86 -19.57 14.47
C SER A 323 -26.68 -19.53 15.46
N LEU A 324 -25.59 -18.81 15.14
CA LEU A 324 -24.38 -18.82 15.96
C LEU A 324 -24.62 -18.07 17.27
N GLU A 325 -24.70 -18.78 18.40
CA GLU A 325 -25.09 -18.17 19.67
C GLU A 325 -23.92 -17.58 20.47
N LYS A 326 -22.73 -18.18 20.34
CA LYS A 326 -21.54 -17.83 21.10
C LYS A 326 -20.25 -18.20 20.37
N VAL A 327 -19.28 -17.30 20.46
CA VAL A 327 -17.89 -17.51 20.03
C VAL A 327 -16.97 -17.21 21.21
N VAL A 328 -16.03 -18.10 21.50
CA VAL A 328 -14.99 -17.87 22.50
C VAL A 328 -13.70 -17.61 21.74
N PHE A 329 -13.22 -16.37 21.80
CA PHE A 329 -11.98 -15.95 21.15
C PHE A 329 -10.75 -16.41 21.96
N PRO A 330 -9.67 -16.88 21.29
CA PRO A 330 -8.40 -17.18 21.95
C PRO A 330 -7.73 -15.94 22.57
N ASP A 331 -6.92 -16.14 23.61
CA ASP A 331 -6.26 -15.04 24.34
C ASP A 331 -5.19 -14.29 23.51
N HIS A 332 -4.70 -14.88 22.41
CA HIS A 332 -3.64 -14.33 21.56
C HIS A 332 -4.13 -13.99 20.14
N LEU A 333 -5.44 -13.81 19.97
CA LEU A 333 -6.00 -13.47 18.67
C LEU A 333 -5.48 -12.09 18.24
N ALA A 334 -4.77 -12.04 17.12
CA ALA A 334 -4.16 -10.81 16.63
C ALA A 334 -5.15 -9.93 15.85
N CYS A 335 -6.05 -10.53 15.08
CA CYS A 335 -6.92 -9.76 14.17
C CYS A 335 -8.26 -10.45 13.86
N ILE A 336 -9.31 -9.63 13.78
CA ILE A 336 -10.63 -9.94 13.22
C ILE A 336 -10.92 -8.93 12.09
N GLU A 337 -11.19 -9.41 10.88
CA GLU A 337 -11.34 -8.56 9.70
C GLU A 337 -12.82 -8.22 9.34
N THR A 338 -13.00 -7.32 8.37
CA THR A 338 -14.28 -6.86 7.78
C THR A 338 -15.37 -7.93 7.67
N GLU A 339 -16.57 -7.63 8.16
CA GLU A 339 -17.76 -8.51 8.08
C GLU A 339 -17.61 -9.92 8.69
N ALA A 340 -16.54 -10.21 9.45
CA ALA A 340 -16.26 -11.57 9.92
C ALA A 340 -17.44 -12.24 10.65
N PHE A 341 -18.29 -11.47 11.35
CA PHE A 341 -19.47 -11.94 12.06
C PHE A 341 -20.75 -11.17 11.67
N SER A 342 -20.79 -10.59 10.46
CA SER A 342 -22.01 -9.95 9.94
C SER A 342 -23.19 -10.95 9.90
N ASP A 343 -24.41 -10.49 10.15
CA ASP A 343 -25.64 -11.29 10.14
C ASP A 343 -25.62 -12.54 11.07
N CYS A 344 -24.74 -12.57 12.08
CA CYS A 344 -24.78 -13.56 13.17
C CYS A 344 -25.92 -13.25 14.16
N SER A 345 -27.16 -13.30 13.67
CA SER A 345 -28.34 -12.74 14.35
C SER A 345 -28.70 -13.38 15.71
N SER A 346 -28.20 -14.58 16.01
CA SER A 346 -28.36 -15.26 17.31
C SER A 346 -27.22 -15.02 18.31
N LEU A 347 -26.15 -14.30 17.93
CA LEU A 347 -24.97 -14.09 18.77
C LEU A 347 -25.34 -13.20 19.97
N LYS A 348 -25.13 -13.69 21.20
CA LYS A 348 -25.60 -13.01 22.43
C LYS A 348 -24.54 -12.20 23.15
N GLU A 349 -23.30 -12.67 23.12
CA GLU A 349 -22.18 -12.05 23.82
C GLU A 349 -20.91 -12.14 22.97
N ILE A 350 -20.11 -11.07 23.00
CA ILE A 350 -18.74 -11.07 22.48
C ILE A 350 -17.79 -10.50 23.54
N SER A 351 -16.63 -11.14 23.66
CA SER A 351 -15.57 -10.70 24.55
C SER A 351 -14.24 -10.78 23.83
N ILE A 352 -13.75 -9.63 23.38
CA ILE A 352 -12.51 -9.48 22.63
C ILE A 352 -11.41 -9.09 23.62
N GLN A 353 -10.21 -9.66 23.45
CA GLN A 353 -9.08 -9.45 24.37
C GLN A 353 -8.24 -8.25 23.94
N ASP A 354 -7.46 -7.72 24.88
CA ASP A 354 -6.52 -6.62 24.60
C ASP A 354 -5.47 -7.07 23.58
N GLY A 355 -5.07 -6.17 22.67
CA GLY A 355 -4.12 -6.47 21.59
C GLY A 355 -4.73 -7.16 20.36
N THR A 356 -6.04 -7.47 20.35
CA THR A 356 -6.74 -7.92 19.14
C THR A 356 -7.16 -6.71 18.30
N ASP A 357 -6.66 -6.64 17.08
CA ASP A 357 -7.07 -5.62 16.10
C ASP A 357 -8.43 -5.95 15.48
N LEU A 358 -9.32 -4.95 15.45
CA LEU A 358 -10.60 -5.02 14.76
C LEU A 358 -10.47 -4.27 13.44
N TYR A 359 -10.00 -4.98 12.42
CA TYR A 359 -9.54 -4.39 11.18
C TYR A 359 -10.65 -4.41 10.11
N GLY A 360 -11.40 -3.32 10.01
CA GLY A 360 -12.34 -3.08 8.91
C GLY A 360 -13.82 -3.11 9.29
N ASP A 361 -14.67 -2.96 8.28
CA ASP A 361 -16.06 -2.52 8.45
C ASP A 361 -17.03 -3.68 8.78
N ARG A 362 -18.15 -3.36 9.42
CA ARG A 362 -19.34 -4.23 9.59
C ARG A 362 -19.07 -5.57 10.29
N ILE A 363 -18.02 -5.65 11.13
CA ILE A 363 -17.58 -6.89 11.78
C ILE A 363 -18.72 -7.62 12.51
N PHE A 364 -19.56 -6.91 13.27
CA PHE A 364 -20.72 -7.46 13.99
C PHE A 364 -22.05 -6.87 13.50
N CYS A 365 -22.10 -6.41 12.24
CA CYS A 365 -23.30 -5.84 11.64
C CYS A 365 -24.46 -6.85 11.69
N ARG A 366 -25.66 -6.38 12.02
CA ARG A 366 -26.92 -7.14 12.16
C ARG A 366 -26.85 -8.33 13.13
N CYS A 367 -25.96 -8.29 14.13
CA CYS A 367 -26.01 -9.18 15.29
C CYS A 367 -27.17 -8.82 16.24
N THR A 368 -28.41 -9.02 15.78
CA THR A 368 -29.62 -8.48 16.44
C THR A 368 -29.88 -8.97 17.86
N SER A 369 -29.35 -10.13 18.26
CA SER A 369 -29.45 -10.69 19.62
C SER A 369 -28.29 -10.32 20.55
N LEU A 370 -27.34 -9.48 20.11
CA LEU A 370 -26.15 -9.14 20.87
C LEU A 370 -26.50 -8.26 22.07
N GLU A 371 -26.38 -8.81 23.29
CA GLU A 371 -26.73 -8.14 24.54
C GLU A 371 -25.52 -7.50 25.23
N SER A 372 -24.33 -8.08 25.06
CA SER A 372 -23.11 -7.68 25.76
C SER A 372 -21.87 -7.74 24.86
N VAL A 373 -21.08 -6.66 24.90
CA VAL A 373 -19.84 -6.48 24.14
C VAL A 373 -18.74 -6.04 25.10
N LYS A 374 -17.61 -6.76 25.11
CA LYS A 374 -16.34 -6.29 25.69
C LYS A 374 -15.34 -6.04 24.57
N LEU A 375 -14.96 -4.78 24.39
CA LEU A 375 -13.94 -4.31 23.44
C LEU A 375 -12.53 -4.34 24.04
N PRO A 376 -11.47 -4.43 23.22
CA PRO A 376 -10.08 -4.24 23.65
C PRO A 376 -9.88 -2.86 24.26
N SER A 377 -9.12 -2.76 25.35
CA SER A 377 -8.89 -1.49 26.07
C SER A 377 -7.95 -0.53 25.33
N ASP A 378 -7.21 -1.03 24.36
CA ASP A 378 -6.28 -0.33 23.47
C ASP A 378 -6.90 0.01 22.10
N LEU A 379 -8.17 -0.29 21.87
CA LEU A 379 -8.87 -0.01 20.61
C LEU A 379 -8.88 1.50 20.29
N GLU A 380 -8.39 1.88 19.12
CA GLU A 380 -8.32 3.28 18.67
C GLU A 380 -9.49 3.66 17.75
N TYR A 381 -9.97 2.71 16.95
CA TYR A 381 -11.00 2.93 15.93
C TYR A 381 -12.18 1.98 16.12
N ILE A 382 -13.40 2.51 16.01
CA ILE A 382 -14.60 1.71 15.73
C ILE A 382 -14.99 1.99 14.28
N TYR A 383 -14.83 1.00 13.41
CA TYR A 383 -15.01 1.13 11.96
C TYR A 383 -16.48 1.21 11.53
N GLU A 384 -16.70 1.50 10.23
CA GLU A 384 -18.03 1.70 9.66
C GLU A 384 -18.93 0.48 9.95
N GLY A 385 -20.16 0.73 10.39
CA GLY A 385 -21.19 -0.30 10.59
C GLY A 385 -20.83 -1.41 11.57
N THR A 386 -19.77 -1.29 12.38
CA THR A 386 -19.23 -2.38 13.23
C THR A 386 -20.33 -3.05 14.06
N PHE A 387 -21.26 -2.29 14.64
CA PHE A 387 -22.39 -2.76 15.45
C PHE A 387 -23.76 -2.37 14.85
N GLU A 388 -23.82 -1.97 13.58
CA GLU A 388 -25.08 -1.60 12.93
C GLU A 388 -26.14 -2.70 13.14
N GLY A 389 -27.35 -2.34 13.55
CA GLY A 389 -28.46 -3.29 13.74
C GLY A 389 -28.34 -4.21 14.96
N CYS A 390 -27.44 -3.96 15.91
CA CYS A 390 -27.35 -4.70 17.18
C CYS A 390 -28.50 -4.32 18.15
N LYS A 391 -29.73 -4.71 17.79
CA LYS A 391 -30.99 -4.25 18.42
C LYS A 391 -31.15 -4.61 19.90
N ALA A 392 -30.52 -5.69 20.38
CA ALA A 392 -30.58 -6.12 21.78
C ALA A 392 -29.54 -5.44 22.69
N LEU A 393 -28.58 -4.69 22.13
CA LEU A 393 -27.50 -4.07 22.89
C LEU A 393 -28.04 -2.90 23.72
N LYS A 394 -27.98 -3.00 25.06
CA LYS A 394 -28.55 -1.98 25.97
C LYS A 394 -27.60 -0.84 26.31
N SER A 395 -26.31 -1.14 26.30
CA SER A 395 -25.23 -0.23 26.63
C SER A 395 -23.95 -0.76 26.03
N ILE A 396 -23.04 0.13 25.67
CA ILE A 396 -21.69 -0.23 25.26
C ILE A 396 -20.67 0.60 26.05
N ALA A 397 -19.63 -0.06 26.57
CA ALA A 397 -18.48 0.59 27.16
C ALA A 397 -17.45 0.85 26.05
N ILE A 398 -17.39 2.08 25.55
CA ILE A 398 -16.41 2.49 24.54
C ILE A 398 -15.06 2.73 25.24
N PRO A 399 -13.96 2.08 24.80
CA PRO A 399 -12.63 2.28 25.39
C PRO A 399 -12.18 3.74 25.36
N GLY A 400 -11.46 4.18 26.39
CA GLY A 400 -10.96 5.56 26.51
C GLY A 400 -9.88 5.95 25.50
N SER A 401 -9.32 4.96 24.79
CA SER A 401 -8.36 5.12 23.69
C SER A 401 -9.00 5.48 22.36
N VAL A 402 -10.32 5.27 22.19
CA VAL A 402 -11.00 5.49 20.91
C VAL A 402 -10.98 6.97 20.55
N THR A 403 -10.39 7.29 19.38
CA THR A 403 -10.33 8.63 18.80
C THR A 403 -11.35 8.83 17.67
N TYR A 404 -11.89 7.72 17.14
CA TYR A 404 -12.71 7.72 15.93
C TYR A 404 -13.84 6.68 15.98
N ILE A 405 -15.07 7.09 15.65
CA ILE A 405 -16.22 6.22 15.44
C ILE A 405 -16.76 6.46 14.02
N GLY A 406 -16.74 5.40 13.21
CA GLY A 406 -17.05 5.40 11.79
C GLY A 406 -18.54 5.50 11.45
N GLU A 407 -18.81 5.62 10.15
CA GLU A 407 -20.16 5.80 9.61
C GLU A 407 -21.06 4.63 10.02
N SER A 408 -22.30 4.92 10.42
CA SER A 408 -23.30 3.92 10.83
C SER A 408 -22.85 2.92 11.93
N ALA A 409 -21.75 3.19 12.67
CA ALA A 409 -21.12 2.24 13.58
C ALA A 409 -22.09 1.57 14.58
N PHE A 410 -23.10 2.31 15.06
CA PHE A 410 -24.17 1.87 15.96
C PHE A 410 -25.56 2.15 15.39
N LYS A 411 -25.70 2.39 14.08
CA LYS A 411 -26.99 2.66 13.45
C LYS A 411 -27.99 1.53 13.74
N GLU A 412 -29.26 1.84 13.96
CA GLU A 412 -30.31 0.89 14.34
C GLU A 412 -30.04 0.07 15.62
N CYS A 413 -29.14 0.51 16.52
CA CYS A 413 -28.98 -0.09 17.85
C CYS A 413 -30.13 0.34 18.78
N THR A 414 -31.34 -0.12 18.50
CA THR A 414 -32.58 0.33 19.16
C THR A 414 -32.65 0.05 20.66
N GLY A 415 -31.76 -0.78 21.20
CA GLY A 415 -31.68 -1.11 22.63
C GLY A 415 -30.84 -0.13 23.45
N ILE A 416 -29.95 0.67 22.83
CA ILE A 416 -29.01 1.50 23.59
C ILE A 416 -29.77 2.66 24.23
N GLU A 417 -29.77 2.71 25.57
CA GLU A 417 -30.47 3.76 26.33
C GLU A 417 -29.57 4.98 26.63
N SER A 418 -28.27 4.73 26.80
CA SER A 418 -27.26 5.75 27.09
C SER A 418 -25.90 5.39 26.52
N VAL A 419 -25.13 6.40 26.10
CA VAL A 419 -23.72 6.23 25.69
C VAL A 419 -22.82 7.29 26.32
N GLU A 420 -21.69 6.85 26.87
CA GLU A 420 -20.59 7.72 27.30
C GLU A 420 -19.50 7.69 26.23
N LEU A 421 -19.33 8.82 25.53
CA LEU A 421 -18.27 8.96 24.54
C LEU A 421 -16.94 9.32 25.23
N PRO A 422 -15.80 8.76 24.79
CA PRO A 422 -14.52 8.98 25.45
C PRO A 422 -13.99 10.39 25.22
N GLU A 423 -13.28 10.96 26.20
CA GLU A 423 -12.74 12.35 26.15
C GLU A 423 -11.59 12.53 25.13
N LYS A 424 -11.16 11.46 24.45
CA LYS A 424 -10.20 11.49 23.33
C LYS A 424 -10.89 11.38 21.96
N LEU A 425 -12.21 11.21 21.92
CA LEU A 425 -12.93 11.10 20.65
C LEU A 425 -12.83 12.42 19.89
N GLU A 426 -12.21 12.39 18.72
CA GLU A 426 -12.05 13.54 17.84
C GLU A 426 -13.17 13.57 16.82
N ARG A 427 -13.51 12.41 16.23
CA ARG A 427 -14.45 12.31 15.12
C ARG A 427 -15.55 11.28 15.35
N LEU A 428 -16.79 11.72 15.19
CA LEU A 428 -17.98 10.88 15.12
C LEU A 428 -18.58 11.03 13.71
N LEU A 429 -18.64 9.97 12.91
CA LEU A 429 -19.06 10.05 11.51
C LEU A 429 -20.59 9.97 11.30
N GLU A 430 -20.98 10.04 10.04
CA GLU A 430 -22.35 10.04 9.53
C GLU A 430 -23.15 8.85 10.07
N ASP A 431 -24.41 9.09 10.45
CA ASP A 431 -25.33 8.06 10.94
C ASP A 431 -24.82 7.19 12.12
N ALA A 432 -23.72 7.56 12.79
CA ALA A 432 -23.02 6.71 13.77
C ALA A 432 -23.94 6.10 14.84
N PHE A 433 -24.94 6.82 15.33
CA PHE A 433 -25.99 6.37 16.25
C PHE A 433 -27.40 6.65 15.70
N ALA A 434 -27.57 6.76 14.38
CA ALA A 434 -28.87 6.96 13.76
C ALA A 434 -29.83 5.81 14.09
N ASP A 435 -31.12 6.11 14.27
CA ASP A 435 -32.17 5.13 14.59
C ASP A 435 -31.95 4.34 15.91
N CYS A 436 -31.10 4.85 16.80
CA CYS A 436 -31.02 4.39 18.20
C CYS A 436 -32.23 4.91 19.00
N THR A 437 -33.40 4.35 18.73
CA THR A 437 -34.71 4.84 19.21
C THR A 437 -34.94 4.78 20.73
N SER A 438 -34.03 4.17 21.50
CA SER A 438 -34.04 4.22 22.98
C SER A 438 -33.01 5.20 23.56
N LEU A 439 -32.14 5.78 22.73
CA LEU A 439 -31.01 6.59 23.18
C LEU A 439 -31.50 7.94 23.70
N SER A 440 -31.53 8.08 25.03
CA SER A 440 -32.05 9.27 25.72
C SER A 440 -30.97 10.06 26.45
N SER A 441 -29.77 9.50 26.61
CA SER A 441 -28.66 10.15 27.28
C SER A 441 -27.35 9.98 26.51
N VAL A 442 -26.79 11.10 26.04
CA VAL A 442 -25.48 11.17 25.39
C VAL A 442 -24.66 12.25 26.09
N LYS A 443 -23.42 11.92 26.44
CA LYS A 443 -22.41 12.89 26.88
C LYS A 443 -21.38 13.09 25.77
N LEU A 444 -21.39 14.27 25.14
CA LEU A 444 -20.39 14.65 24.13
C LEU A 444 -19.07 15.05 24.81
N PRO A 445 -17.91 14.63 24.28
CA PRO A 445 -16.61 15.00 24.82
C PRO A 445 -16.16 16.37 24.31
N SER A 446 -15.29 17.06 25.04
CA SER A 446 -14.78 18.38 24.62
C SER A 446 -13.79 18.33 23.46
N SER A 447 -13.24 17.15 23.17
CA SER A 447 -12.31 16.89 22.06
C SER A 447 -12.99 16.73 20.70
N LEU A 448 -14.31 16.58 20.67
CA LEU A 448 -15.05 16.27 19.44
C LEU A 448 -14.99 17.47 18.48
N ASP A 449 -14.21 17.33 17.41
CA ASP A 449 -14.00 18.36 16.38
C ASP A 449 -14.86 18.14 15.14
N TYR A 450 -15.32 16.90 14.93
CA TYR A 450 -16.15 16.52 13.80
C TYR A 450 -17.34 15.67 14.25
N LEU A 451 -18.53 16.09 13.81
CA LEU A 451 -19.79 15.36 13.96
C LEU A 451 -20.45 15.21 12.59
N GLY A 452 -20.56 13.97 12.13
CA GLY A 452 -21.14 13.62 10.86
C GLY A 452 -22.62 13.93 10.78
N ALA A 453 -23.11 14.02 9.54
CA ALA A 453 -24.52 14.15 9.23
C ALA A 453 -25.33 13.07 9.94
N ARG A 454 -26.47 13.45 10.55
CA ARG A 454 -27.43 12.50 11.14
C ARG A 454 -26.85 11.54 12.18
N ALA A 455 -25.69 11.85 12.78
CA ALA A 455 -25.02 10.96 13.72
C ALA A 455 -25.92 10.52 14.89
N PHE A 456 -26.93 11.32 15.28
CA PHE A 456 -27.93 10.95 16.30
C PHE A 456 -29.38 11.03 15.77
N TYR A 457 -29.57 10.87 14.46
CA TYR A 457 -30.89 10.96 13.82
C TYR A 457 -31.87 9.96 14.44
N ASN A 458 -33.14 10.38 14.63
CA ASN A 458 -34.20 9.54 15.20
C ASN A 458 -33.85 8.94 16.58
N THR A 459 -33.25 9.75 17.46
CA THR A 459 -32.96 9.41 18.85
C THR A 459 -33.75 10.30 19.82
N PRO A 460 -34.29 9.77 20.93
CA PRO A 460 -34.96 10.57 21.97
C PRO A 460 -34.08 11.71 22.53
N TRP A 461 -32.76 11.48 22.63
CA TRP A 461 -31.80 12.49 23.08
C TRP A 461 -31.77 13.70 22.14
N LEU A 462 -31.70 13.46 20.84
CA LEU A 462 -31.69 14.54 19.85
C LEU A 462 -33.05 15.25 19.79
N GLU A 463 -34.16 14.52 19.86
CA GLU A 463 -35.50 15.10 19.93
C GLU A 463 -35.69 16.03 21.14
N GLU A 464 -35.16 15.67 22.31
CA GLU A 464 -35.20 16.52 23.49
C GLU A 464 -34.32 17.76 23.30
N LYS A 465 -33.12 17.60 22.72
CA LYS A 465 -32.23 18.73 22.42
C LYS A 465 -32.83 19.74 21.46
N LEU A 466 -33.51 19.27 20.40
CA LEU A 466 -34.14 20.14 19.41
C LEU A 466 -35.36 20.91 19.94
N LYS A 467 -35.94 20.51 21.09
CA LYS A 467 -36.96 21.31 21.80
C LYS A 467 -36.36 22.54 22.49
N GLU A 468 -35.12 22.44 22.96
CA GLU A 468 -34.40 23.54 23.61
C GLU A 468 -33.75 24.46 22.58
N GLU A 469 -33.04 23.88 21.61
CA GLU A 469 -32.29 24.56 20.56
C GLU A 469 -32.72 24.01 19.19
N PRO A 470 -33.57 24.72 18.42
CA PRO A 470 -34.16 24.22 17.17
C PRO A 470 -33.17 23.87 16.06
N VAL A 471 -31.91 24.31 16.21
CA VAL A 471 -30.80 24.05 15.29
C VAL A 471 -29.64 23.56 16.14
N PHE A 472 -29.25 22.30 15.94
CA PHE A 472 -28.14 21.71 16.67
C PHE A 472 -26.83 21.98 15.92
N VAL A 473 -25.95 22.80 16.53
CA VAL A 473 -24.67 23.22 15.97
C VAL A 473 -23.52 22.71 16.82
N LEU A 474 -22.57 22.01 16.21
CA LEU A 474 -21.31 21.61 16.85
C LEU A 474 -20.12 22.01 15.99
N ALA A 475 -19.11 22.66 16.57
CA ALA A 475 -17.91 23.14 15.86
C ALA A 475 -18.21 23.98 14.60
N GLY A 476 -19.35 24.69 14.58
CA GLY A 476 -19.81 25.48 13.44
C GLY A 476 -20.51 24.66 12.33
N VAL A 477 -20.82 23.39 12.55
CA VAL A 477 -21.59 22.56 11.62
C VAL A 477 -23.01 22.38 12.13
N VAL A 478 -24.00 22.72 11.31
CA VAL A 478 -25.41 22.37 11.53
C VAL A 478 -25.58 20.90 11.19
N SER A 479 -25.75 20.08 12.23
CA SER A 479 -25.86 18.62 12.08
C SER A 479 -27.32 18.16 11.90
N CYS A 480 -28.26 18.86 12.53
CA CYS A 480 -29.69 18.59 12.40
C CYS A 480 -30.54 19.78 12.89
N VAL A 481 -31.79 19.86 12.41
CA VAL A 481 -32.76 20.86 12.86
C VAL A 481 -34.10 20.24 13.27
N SER A 482 -34.92 21.01 13.98
CA SER A 482 -36.28 20.61 14.34
C SER A 482 -37.21 20.65 13.14
N ASN A 483 -37.99 19.58 12.93
CA ASN A 483 -38.98 19.48 11.85
C ASN A 483 -40.36 20.07 12.21
N ASP A 484 -40.55 20.57 13.43
CA ASP A 484 -41.82 21.11 13.93
C ASP A 484 -41.98 22.63 13.69
N LYS A 485 -40.94 23.30 13.18
CA LYS A 485 -40.93 24.76 12.95
C LYS A 485 -41.21 25.10 11.50
N SER A 486 -42.01 26.15 11.29
CA SER A 486 -42.21 26.76 9.97
C SER A 486 -41.14 27.78 9.59
N ASP A 487 -40.42 28.31 10.59
CA ASP A 487 -39.35 29.29 10.41
C ASP A 487 -38.15 28.85 11.25
N ILE A 488 -37.00 28.64 10.59
CA ILE A 488 -35.77 28.15 11.23
C ILE A 488 -34.68 29.19 11.10
N VAL A 489 -34.02 29.54 12.21
CA VAL A 489 -32.91 30.48 12.23
C VAL A 489 -31.62 29.74 12.56
N ILE A 490 -30.71 29.68 11.59
CA ILE A 490 -29.38 29.09 11.77
C ILE A 490 -28.49 30.08 12.54
N PRO A 491 -27.80 29.66 13.62
CA PRO A 491 -26.91 30.52 14.41
C PRO A 491 -25.72 31.10 13.61
N GLU A 492 -25.31 32.33 13.92
CA GLU A 492 -24.22 33.07 13.23
C GLU A 492 -22.83 32.42 13.31
N ASN A 493 -22.61 31.46 14.20
CA ASN A 493 -21.35 30.70 14.26
C ASN A 493 -21.38 29.45 13.36
N ALA A 494 -22.49 29.16 12.69
CA ALA A 494 -22.59 28.08 11.74
C ALA A 494 -21.89 28.45 10.43
N ARG A 495 -20.93 27.62 10.03
CA ARG A 495 -20.17 27.71 8.79
C ARG A 495 -20.59 26.66 7.79
N ARG A 496 -21.16 25.53 8.22
CA ARG A 496 -21.53 24.44 7.31
C ARG A 496 -22.87 23.83 7.68
N ILE A 497 -23.61 23.34 6.70
CA ILE A 497 -24.79 22.48 6.88
C ILE A 497 -24.43 21.08 6.39
N SER A 498 -24.48 20.09 7.27
CA SER A 498 -24.17 18.71 6.92
C SER A 498 -25.21 18.11 5.97
N SER A 499 -24.88 17.00 5.32
CA SER A 499 -25.83 16.26 4.49
C SER A 499 -27.08 15.92 5.32
N GLU A 500 -28.26 15.99 4.71
CA GLU A 500 -29.54 15.64 5.34
C GLU A 500 -29.88 16.37 6.65
N ALA A 501 -29.19 17.48 6.99
CA ALA A 501 -29.43 18.22 8.23
C ALA A 501 -30.86 18.77 8.36
N PHE A 502 -31.52 19.04 7.23
CA PHE A 502 -32.92 19.46 7.11
C PHE A 502 -33.80 18.40 6.43
N ASP A 503 -33.34 17.15 6.20
CA ASP A 503 -34.14 16.16 5.45
C ASP A 503 -35.51 15.94 6.11
N GLY A 504 -36.57 16.03 5.31
CA GLY A 504 -37.95 15.84 5.75
C GLY A 504 -38.53 16.98 6.59
N CYS A 505 -37.93 18.18 6.57
CA CYS A 505 -38.50 19.40 7.18
C CYS A 505 -39.69 19.96 6.37
N ASP A 506 -40.72 19.16 6.12
CA ASP A 506 -41.87 19.49 5.28
C ASP A 506 -42.76 20.62 5.82
N ASN A 507 -42.62 21.02 7.09
CA ASN A 507 -43.36 22.14 7.67
C ASN A 507 -42.62 23.48 7.53
N MET A 508 -41.33 23.46 7.19
CA MET A 508 -40.49 24.65 7.12
C MET A 508 -40.83 25.45 5.87
N THR A 509 -41.39 26.65 6.06
CA THR A 509 -41.69 27.60 4.98
C THR A 509 -40.59 28.63 4.78
N SER A 510 -39.82 28.91 5.83
CA SER A 510 -38.67 29.81 5.76
C SER A 510 -37.46 29.34 6.55
N VAL A 511 -36.27 29.66 6.04
CA VAL A 511 -35.00 29.43 6.72
C VAL A 511 -34.12 30.69 6.65
N HIS A 512 -33.56 31.09 7.78
CA HIS A 512 -32.57 32.16 7.90
C HIS A 512 -31.18 31.55 7.97
N ILE A 513 -30.36 31.83 6.96
CA ILE A 513 -29.00 31.28 6.82
C ILE A 513 -27.99 32.43 7.02
N PRO A 514 -27.03 32.32 7.95
CA PRO A 514 -26.08 33.39 8.25
C PRO A 514 -25.05 33.58 7.13
N ALA A 515 -24.48 34.78 7.01
CA ALA A 515 -23.42 35.11 6.06
C ALA A 515 -22.13 34.29 6.27
N SER A 516 -21.94 33.73 7.47
CA SER A 516 -20.83 32.82 7.79
C SER A 516 -20.93 31.47 7.09
N MET A 517 -22.04 31.16 6.41
CA MET A 517 -22.22 29.88 5.72
C MET A 517 -21.24 29.75 4.56
N GLU A 518 -20.38 28.73 4.62
CA GLU A 518 -19.36 28.40 3.62
C GLU A 518 -19.80 27.22 2.75
N TYR A 519 -20.56 26.28 3.32
CA TYR A 519 -20.76 24.96 2.72
C TYR A 519 -22.11 24.34 3.08
N ILE A 520 -22.84 23.83 2.08
CA ILE A 520 -24.08 23.06 2.26
C ILE A 520 -23.91 21.75 1.50
N CYS A 521 -23.78 20.65 2.24
CA CYS A 521 -23.56 19.33 1.65
C CYS A 521 -24.74 18.87 0.76
N ASP A 522 -24.50 17.82 -0.02
CA ASP A 522 -25.54 17.09 -0.75
C ASP A 522 -26.72 16.72 0.16
N SER A 523 -27.93 16.85 -0.37
CA SER A 523 -29.19 16.48 0.29
C SER A 523 -29.47 17.16 1.63
N ALA A 524 -28.77 18.24 1.98
CA ALA A 524 -28.99 19.00 3.21
C ALA A 524 -30.46 19.43 3.37
N PHE A 525 -31.12 19.85 2.30
CA PHE A 525 -32.53 20.25 2.25
C PHE A 525 -33.43 19.29 1.46
N ASP A 526 -33.09 17.99 1.42
CA ASP A 526 -33.94 17.02 0.76
C ASP A 526 -35.32 16.94 1.44
N LYS A 527 -36.37 16.64 0.65
CA LYS A 527 -37.77 16.58 1.11
C LYS A 527 -38.23 17.80 1.96
N CYS A 528 -37.69 19.00 1.72
CA CYS A 528 -38.17 20.25 2.33
C CYS A 528 -39.26 20.93 1.49
N SER A 529 -40.35 20.22 1.17
CA SER A 529 -41.23 20.59 0.06
C SER A 529 -42.03 21.90 0.25
N ALA A 530 -42.21 22.36 1.49
CA ALA A 530 -42.91 23.60 1.81
C ALA A 530 -42.01 24.85 1.87
N LEU A 531 -40.70 24.70 1.66
CA LEU A 531 -39.76 25.82 1.74
C LEU A 531 -40.05 26.83 0.61
N GLU A 532 -40.55 28.01 0.99
CA GLU A 532 -40.93 29.07 0.08
C GLU A 532 -39.94 30.24 0.10
N ASP A 533 -39.39 30.60 1.26
CA ASP A 533 -38.53 31.77 1.43
C ASP A 533 -37.20 31.39 2.12
N VAL A 534 -36.07 31.80 1.54
CA VAL A 534 -34.75 31.65 2.17
C VAL A 534 -34.18 33.03 2.42
N TYR A 535 -33.94 33.36 3.69
CA TYR A 535 -33.36 34.62 4.12
C TYR A 535 -31.88 34.43 4.38
N TYR A 536 -31.05 34.69 3.38
CA TYR A 536 -29.61 34.68 3.57
C TYR A 536 -29.17 36.05 4.11
N SER A 537 -28.49 36.07 5.27
CA SER A 537 -28.11 37.34 5.92
C SER A 537 -26.98 38.06 5.19
N GLY A 538 -26.25 37.34 4.33
CA GLY A 538 -25.34 37.92 3.36
C GLY A 538 -26.01 38.30 2.04
N SER A 539 -25.23 38.75 1.09
CA SER A 539 -25.70 39.07 -0.26
C SER A 539 -25.87 37.83 -1.16
N GLU A 540 -26.62 37.93 -2.25
CA GLU A 540 -26.72 36.89 -3.31
C GLU A 540 -25.36 36.56 -3.92
N ALA A 541 -24.37 37.42 -3.70
CA ALA A 541 -22.99 37.06 -3.91
C ALA A 541 -22.66 35.83 -3.10
N GLN A 542 -22.66 36.04 -1.77
CA GLN A 542 -22.16 35.17 -0.72
C GLN A 542 -23.02 33.92 -0.66
N TRP A 543 -24.32 34.06 -0.97
CA TRP A 543 -25.20 32.93 -1.13
C TRP A 543 -24.80 32.03 -2.27
N LYS A 544 -24.44 32.62 -3.41
CA LYS A 544 -23.89 31.81 -4.45
C LYS A 544 -22.60 31.20 -3.82
N ALA A 545 -21.62 31.94 -3.26
CA ALA A 545 -20.32 31.44 -2.68
C ALA A 545 -20.39 30.25 -1.74
N VAL A 546 -21.54 30.05 -1.12
CA VAL A 546 -21.82 28.84 -0.39
C VAL A 546 -21.73 27.67 -1.37
N LEU A 547 -20.74 26.80 -1.18
CA LEU A 547 -20.65 25.55 -1.93
C LEU A 547 -21.88 24.70 -1.60
N ILE A 548 -22.92 24.78 -2.44
CA ILE A 548 -24.14 23.99 -2.34
C ILE A 548 -24.05 22.88 -3.36
N TYR A 549 -23.99 21.64 -2.90
CA TYR A 549 -24.08 20.54 -3.84
C TYR A 549 -25.52 20.38 -4.34
N GLU A 550 -25.71 20.27 -5.65
CA GLU A 550 -27.04 20.35 -6.26
C GLU A 550 -27.95 19.15 -5.96
N TYR A 551 -27.38 17.98 -5.66
CA TYR A 551 -28.18 16.77 -5.43
C TYR A 551 -28.93 16.91 -4.09
N GLY A 552 -30.25 16.67 -4.10
CA GLY A 552 -31.12 16.78 -2.93
C GLY A 552 -31.42 18.20 -2.41
N ASN A 553 -30.71 19.25 -2.83
CA ASN A 553 -30.94 20.64 -2.39
C ASN A 553 -31.94 21.44 -3.25
N LYS A 554 -32.73 20.78 -4.11
CA LYS A 554 -33.70 21.47 -4.98
C LYS A 554 -34.71 22.34 -4.22
N PRO A 555 -35.26 21.96 -3.06
CA PRO A 555 -36.17 22.83 -2.33
C PRO A 555 -35.52 24.16 -1.93
N LEU A 556 -34.28 24.11 -1.43
CA LEU A 556 -33.46 25.30 -1.13
C LEU A 556 -33.23 26.15 -2.39
N LEU A 557 -32.81 25.51 -3.49
CA LEU A 557 -32.49 26.20 -4.74
C LEU A 557 -33.72 26.77 -5.48
N ASN A 558 -34.91 26.21 -5.25
CA ASN A 558 -36.17 26.66 -5.87
C ASN A 558 -36.91 27.70 -5.02
N ALA A 559 -36.59 27.80 -3.73
CA ALA A 559 -37.20 28.76 -2.83
C ALA A 559 -36.83 30.20 -3.22
N LYS A 560 -37.69 31.14 -2.85
CA LYS A 560 -37.47 32.56 -3.08
C LYS A 560 -36.37 33.06 -2.15
N MET A 561 -35.22 33.36 -2.72
CA MET A 561 -34.11 33.95 -1.98
C MET A 561 -34.34 35.44 -1.67
N HIS A 562 -34.06 35.82 -0.43
CA HIS A 562 -33.97 37.20 0.04
C HIS A 562 -32.56 37.42 0.58
N PHE A 563 -31.95 38.54 0.18
CA PHE A 563 -30.54 38.83 0.45
C PHE A 563 -30.39 40.13 1.23
N GLY A 564 -29.48 40.14 2.20
CA GLY A 564 -28.91 41.36 2.78
C GLY A 564 -28.00 42.06 1.77
N GLU A 565 -27.93 43.39 1.81
CA GLU A 565 -27.51 44.26 0.69
C GLU A 565 -26.17 43.92 -0.02
N THR A 566 -26.19 44.11 -1.35
CA THR A 566 -25.10 44.19 -2.35
C THR A 566 -24.45 42.87 -2.80
N VAL A 567 -24.93 42.38 -3.94
CA VAL A 567 -24.73 41.05 -4.54
C VAL A 567 -23.68 41.06 -5.66
N ILE A 568 -22.74 40.11 -5.65
CA ILE A 568 -21.66 39.85 -6.60
C ILE A 568 -21.66 38.33 -6.93
N PRO A 569 -22.30 37.88 -8.02
CA PRO A 569 -22.64 36.47 -8.24
C PRO A 569 -21.47 35.48 -8.09
N GLU A 570 -21.57 34.41 -7.30
CA GLU A 570 -20.50 33.40 -7.20
C GLU A 570 -20.10 32.77 -8.54
N GLY A 571 -18.82 32.43 -8.61
CA GLY A 571 -18.10 32.13 -9.84
C GLY A 571 -17.72 33.39 -10.61
N SER A 572 -18.25 34.56 -10.21
CA SER A 572 -17.93 35.87 -10.78
C SER A 572 -17.41 36.80 -9.67
N SER A 573 -16.18 37.28 -9.81
CA SER A 573 -15.72 38.42 -9.02
C SER A 573 -16.24 39.72 -9.65
N VAL A 574 -16.65 40.69 -8.84
CA VAL A 574 -16.82 42.07 -9.31
C VAL A 574 -15.61 42.88 -8.86
N ARG A 575 -14.99 43.55 -9.83
CA ARG A 575 -13.91 44.48 -9.56
C ARG A 575 -14.44 45.73 -8.91
N ILE A 576 -14.01 45.96 -7.68
CA ILE A 576 -14.29 47.18 -6.95
C ILE A 576 -13.00 47.89 -6.59
N MET A 577 -13.12 49.17 -6.28
CA MET A 577 -11.99 50.01 -5.88
C MET A 577 -12.26 50.52 -4.47
N ILE A 578 -11.37 50.18 -3.54
CA ILE A 578 -11.39 50.70 -2.16
C ILE A 578 -10.01 51.30 -1.88
N ASP A 579 -9.96 52.56 -1.50
CA ASP A 579 -8.72 53.26 -1.12
C ASP A 579 -7.57 53.04 -2.13
N ASP A 580 -7.90 53.21 -3.42
CA ASP A 580 -6.99 53.03 -4.57
C ASP A 580 -6.49 51.59 -4.84
N ILE A 581 -6.98 50.60 -4.08
CA ILE A 581 -6.74 49.17 -4.29
C ILE A 581 -7.93 48.55 -5.04
N LEU A 582 -7.61 47.82 -6.10
CA LEU A 582 -8.55 47.01 -6.85
C LEU A 582 -8.74 45.68 -6.10
N PHE A 583 -9.97 45.35 -5.75
CA PHE A 583 -10.34 44.04 -5.23
C PHE A 583 -11.18 43.32 -6.26
N ASP A 584 -10.83 42.06 -6.51
CA ASP A 584 -11.78 41.11 -7.04
C ASP A 584 -12.63 40.70 -5.84
N LEU A 585 -13.74 41.43 -5.63
CA LEU A 585 -14.66 41.12 -4.56
C LEU A 585 -15.41 39.88 -5.00
N TYR A 586 -15.16 38.80 -4.28
CA TYR A 586 -16.04 37.67 -4.27
C TYR A 586 -17.10 37.96 -3.24
N SER A 587 -17.83 36.91 -3.02
CA SER A 587 -19.07 36.90 -2.38
C SER A 587 -18.87 36.70 -0.88
N ASP A 588 -18.06 35.73 -0.51
CA ASP A 588 -17.68 35.39 0.86
C ASP A 588 -16.31 35.94 1.27
N HIS A 589 -15.52 36.42 0.31
CA HIS A 589 -14.21 36.99 0.54
C HIS A 589 -13.86 38.03 -0.53
N ALA A 590 -12.76 38.75 -0.33
CA ALA A 590 -12.16 39.59 -1.35
C ALA A 590 -10.72 39.17 -1.60
N GLU A 591 -10.30 39.29 -2.85
CA GLU A 591 -8.91 39.11 -3.22
C GLU A 591 -8.34 40.42 -3.74
N ALA A 592 -7.23 40.89 -3.15
CA ALA A 592 -6.55 42.08 -3.64
C ALA A 592 -5.97 41.79 -5.04
N ALA A 593 -6.40 42.56 -6.04
CA ALA A 593 -6.17 42.31 -7.45
C ALA A 593 -5.32 43.38 -8.16
N GLY A 594 -4.95 44.46 -7.46
CA GLY A 594 -3.97 45.45 -7.92
C GLY A 594 -4.24 46.88 -7.49
N LEU A 595 -3.65 47.86 -8.19
CA LEU A 595 -3.90 49.29 -7.99
C LEU A 595 -4.55 49.92 -9.23
N ASN A 596 -5.13 51.10 -9.04
CA ASN A 596 -5.56 51.97 -10.13
C ASN A 596 -4.38 52.42 -11.02
N GLU A 597 -4.57 52.56 -12.35
CA GLU A 597 -3.56 52.93 -13.36
C GLU A 597 -2.90 54.33 -13.16
N ARG A 598 -3.26 55.06 -12.10
CA ARG A 598 -2.74 56.40 -11.75
C ARG A 598 -2.37 56.55 -10.27
N SER A 599 -2.30 55.45 -9.52
CA SER A 599 -2.01 55.48 -8.08
C SER A 599 -0.52 55.75 -7.83
N GLU A 600 -0.23 56.76 -7.02
CA GLU A 600 1.12 57.09 -6.51
C GLU A 600 1.32 56.53 -5.08
N ILE A 601 0.69 55.39 -4.75
CA ILE A 601 0.78 54.77 -3.42
C ILE A 601 2.21 54.31 -3.15
N THR A 602 2.77 54.82 -2.04
CA THR A 602 4.05 54.41 -1.48
C THR A 602 3.89 53.48 -0.27
N ASP A 603 2.83 53.62 0.54
CA ASP A 603 2.51 52.73 1.66
C ASP A 603 1.17 52.01 1.42
N LEU A 604 1.23 50.75 1.01
CA LEU A 604 0.08 49.93 0.68
C LEU A 604 -0.44 49.20 1.92
N VAL A 605 -1.62 49.56 2.40
CA VAL A 605 -2.28 48.85 3.50
C VAL A 605 -3.46 48.08 2.94
N ILE A 606 -3.35 46.75 2.86
CA ILE A 606 -4.47 45.89 2.51
C ILE A 606 -5.39 45.82 3.75
N PRO A 607 -6.66 46.25 3.65
CA PRO A 607 -7.58 46.19 4.76
C PRO A 607 -7.96 44.73 5.06
N SER A 608 -8.26 44.41 6.33
CA SER A 608 -8.72 43.06 6.70
C SER A 608 -10.08 42.70 6.09
N GLU A 609 -10.83 43.71 5.67
CA GLU A 609 -12.14 43.58 5.05
C GLU A 609 -12.27 44.57 3.88
N ALA A 610 -12.96 44.17 2.83
CA ALA A 610 -13.32 45.00 1.68
C ALA A 610 -14.84 44.89 1.49
N GLU A 611 -15.57 46.02 1.52
CA GLU A 611 -17.05 46.05 1.46
C GLU A 611 -17.74 45.03 2.40
N GLY A 612 -17.18 44.83 3.61
CA GLY A 612 -17.76 43.97 4.64
C GLY A 612 -17.45 42.47 4.51
N VAL A 613 -16.64 42.05 3.53
CA VAL A 613 -16.14 40.67 3.41
C VAL A 613 -14.64 40.61 3.71
N PRO A 614 -14.12 39.53 4.33
CA PRO A 614 -12.71 39.43 4.67
C PRO A 614 -11.84 39.41 3.41
N VAL A 615 -10.73 40.14 3.42
CA VAL A 615 -9.70 39.98 2.39
C VAL A 615 -8.88 38.75 2.74
N THR A 616 -9.05 37.66 1.97
CA THR A 616 -8.44 36.34 2.28
C THR A 616 -7.22 36.03 1.41
N ALA A 617 -7.10 36.70 0.26
CA ALA A 617 -5.98 36.49 -0.64
C ALA A 617 -5.47 37.77 -1.31
N VAL A 618 -4.23 37.71 -1.76
CA VAL A 618 -3.70 38.59 -2.81
C VAL A 618 -3.57 37.76 -4.08
N LYS A 619 -4.13 38.22 -5.20
CA LYS A 619 -4.09 37.47 -6.46
C LYS A 619 -2.70 37.36 -7.06
N ASP A 620 -2.55 36.38 -7.95
CA ASP A 620 -1.38 36.26 -8.80
C ASP A 620 -1.14 37.57 -9.59
N SER A 621 0.11 38.04 -9.58
CA SER A 621 0.55 39.29 -10.23
C SER A 621 -0.24 40.57 -9.86
N ALA A 622 -1.02 40.57 -8.77
CA ALA A 622 -1.92 41.68 -8.42
C ALA A 622 -1.24 43.05 -8.45
N PHE A 623 -0.08 43.17 -7.84
CA PHE A 623 0.71 44.39 -7.68
C PHE A 623 2.02 44.36 -8.47
N GLU A 624 2.15 43.48 -9.47
CA GLU A 624 3.39 43.30 -10.21
C GLU A 624 3.85 44.59 -10.95
N GLY A 625 5.13 44.93 -10.81
CA GLY A 625 5.79 46.05 -11.51
C GLY A 625 5.49 47.42 -10.93
N LEU A 626 4.79 47.51 -9.80
CA LEU A 626 4.46 48.77 -9.14
C LEU A 626 5.67 49.31 -8.36
N TRP A 627 6.53 50.03 -9.07
CA TRP A 627 7.84 50.50 -8.61
C TRP A 627 7.78 51.63 -7.57
N GLU A 628 6.62 52.24 -7.32
CA GLU A 628 6.47 53.30 -6.32
C GLU A 628 6.14 52.79 -4.92
N ILE A 629 5.64 51.54 -4.78
CA ILE A 629 5.30 50.97 -3.47
C ILE A 629 6.58 50.76 -2.67
N GLU A 630 6.71 51.45 -1.54
CA GLU A 630 7.81 51.38 -0.57
C GLU A 630 7.50 50.45 0.61
N SER A 631 6.24 50.33 1.01
CA SER A 631 5.80 49.43 2.08
C SER A 631 4.46 48.73 1.80
N VAL A 632 4.28 47.53 2.35
CA VAL A 632 3.01 46.80 2.34
C VAL A 632 2.65 46.26 3.73
N THR A 633 1.40 46.40 4.13
CA THR A 633 0.81 45.76 5.32
C THR A 633 -0.30 44.82 4.88
N ILE A 634 -0.12 43.53 5.17
CA ILE A 634 -1.08 42.46 4.88
C ILE A 634 -1.76 42.04 6.20
N PRO A 635 -3.10 42.00 6.27
CA PRO A 635 -3.85 41.77 7.51
C PRO A 635 -3.99 40.28 7.84
N ASP A 636 -4.29 39.96 9.09
CA ASP A 636 -4.46 38.57 9.58
C ASP A 636 -5.55 37.75 8.88
N SER A 637 -6.47 38.41 8.17
CA SER A 637 -7.51 37.73 7.38
C SER A 637 -6.94 37.04 6.13
N VAL A 638 -5.77 37.47 5.64
CA VAL A 638 -5.16 36.91 4.42
C VAL A 638 -4.45 35.60 4.75
N THR A 639 -4.81 34.54 4.04
CA THR A 639 -4.23 33.19 4.18
C THR A 639 -3.42 32.74 2.98
N TYR A 640 -3.50 33.49 1.85
CA TYR A 640 -2.83 33.17 0.59
C TYR A 640 -2.30 34.42 -0.11
N ILE A 641 -1.03 34.41 -0.54
CA ILE A 641 -0.46 35.42 -1.45
C ILE A 641 -0.13 34.73 -2.76
N GLY A 642 -0.66 35.23 -3.87
CA GLY A 642 -0.51 34.63 -5.19
C GLY A 642 0.89 34.69 -5.79
N GLU A 643 1.09 33.90 -6.85
CA GLU A 643 2.31 33.88 -7.65
C GLU A 643 2.62 35.28 -8.19
N ALA A 644 3.86 35.75 -8.05
CA ALA A 644 4.29 37.08 -8.52
C ALA A 644 3.49 38.29 -8.00
N ALA A 645 2.69 38.14 -6.93
CA ALA A 645 1.77 39.17 -6.43
C ALA A 645 2.39 40.58 -6.28
N PHE A 646 3.63 40.70 -5.79
CA PHE A 646 4.41 41.93 -5.62
C PHE A 646 5.74 41.87 -6.39
N SER A 647 5.80 41.08 -7.46
CA SER A 647 6.95 40.96 -8.34
C SER A 647 7.36 42.33 -8.91
N ASN A 648 8.65 42.65 -8.98
CA ASN A 648 9.21 43.86 -9.60
C ASN A 648 8.71 45.20 -8.99
N CYS A 649 8.17 45.19 -7.76
CA CYS A 649 7.96 46.38 -6.95
C CYS A 649 9.29 46.92 -6.41
N SER A 650 10.10 47.54 -7.28
CA SER A 650 11.52 47.78 -7.01
C SER A 650 11.87 48.70 -5.83
N SER A 651 10.89 49.44 -5.30
CA SER A 651 11.07 50.29 -4.11
C SER A 651 10.56 49.64 -2.82
N LEU A 652 9.92 48.46 -2.90
CA LEU A 652 9.29 47.80 -1.76
C LEU A 652 10.35 47.32 -0.77
N SER A 653 10.34 47.93 0.41
CA SER A 653 11.40 47.88 1.44
C SER A 653 10.88 47.58 2.85
N ASN A 654 9.56 47.50 3.04
CA ASN A 654 8.92 47.14 4.32
C ASN A 654 7.62 46.33 4.09
N VAL A 655 7.46 45.18 4.76
CA VAL A 655 6.42 44.17 4.52
C VAL A 655 6.03 43.68 5.89
N LYS A 656 4.77 43.88 6.24
CA LYS A 656 4.16 43.28 7.44
C LYS A 656 3.20 42.20 6.97
N LEU A 657 3.40 40.99 7.48
CA LEU A 657 2.52 39.86 7.20
C LEU A 657 1.71 39.49 8.43
N PRO A 658 0.62 38.74 8.22
CA PRO A 658 -0.13 38.09 9.28
C PRO A 658 0.74 37.33 10.29
N ASP A 659 0.21 37.19 11.51
CA ASP A 659 0.78 36.30 12.53
C ASP A 659 0.31 34.82 12.38
N ASN A 660 -0.65 34.54 11.51
CA ASN A 660 -1.07 33.18 11.16
C ASN A 660 -0.21 32.62 10.01
N GLY A 661 0.00 31.30 9.97
CA GLY A 661 0.81 30.67 8.92
C GLY A 661 0.17 30.88 7.54
N ILE A 662 0.72 31.81 6.76
CA ILE A 662 0.25 32.19 5.42
C ILE A 662 0.97 31.41 4.32
N TYR A 663 0.23 30.93 3.31
CA TYR A 663 0.86 30.37 2.11
C TYR A 663 1.31 31.50 1.19
N ILE A 664 2.55 31.44 0.72
CA ILE A 664 3.14 32.44 -0.16
C ILE A 664 3.52 31.80 -1.49
N GLY A 665 2.89 32.29 -2.55
CA GLY A 665 3.05 31.83 -3.91
C GLY A 665 4.46 32.09 -4.44
N TYR A 666 4.83 31.31 -5.45
CA TYR A 666 6.12 31.40 -6.11
C TYR A 666 6.40 32.83 -6.59
N LYS A 667 7.58 33.38 -6.28
CA LYS A 667 7.99 34.75 -6.66
C LYS A 667 7.06 35.88 -6.21
N ALA A 668 6.22 35.66 -5.20
CA ALA A 668 5.30 36.67 -4.69
C ALA A 668 5.98 38.01 -4.37
N PHE A 669 7.27 38.04 -3.99
CA PHE A 669 8.00 39.27 -3.67
C PHE A 669 9.31 39.44 -4.47
N ALA A 670 9.41 38.80 -5.64
CA ALA A 670 10.63 38.82 -6.45
C ALA A 670 10.92 40.24 -6.99
N TRP A 671 12.20 40.58 -7.20
CA TRP A 671 12.64 41.86 -7.79
C TRP A 671 12.23 43.15 -7.03
N THR A 672 11.91 43.02 -5.74
CA THR A 672 11.67 44.11 -4.76
C THR A 672 12.97 44.75 -4.24
N GLU A 673 12.90 45.81 -3.42
CA GLU A 673 14.11 46.49 -2.92
C GLU A 673 15.02 45.55 -2.12
N TRP A 674 14.46 44.67 -1.27
CA TRP A 674 15.27 43.68 -0.53
C TRP A 674 16.00 42.70 -1.44
N SER A 675 15.36 42.32 -2.53
CA SER A 675 16.00 41.48 -3.54
C SER A 675 17.21 42.17 -4.20
N ARG A 676 17.36 43.49 -4.04
CA ARG A 676 18.50 44.29 -4.50
C ARG A 676 19.50 44.65 -3.39
N ARG A 677 19.08 44.69 -2.11
CA ARG A 677 19.93 45.07 -0.97
C ARG A 677 20.62 43.87 -0.30
N ASP A 678 19.85 42.85 0.08
CA ASP A 678 20.32 41.72 0.92
C ASP A 678 19.88 40.32 0.41
N GLY A 679 19.12 40.23 -0.69
CA GLY A 679 18.73 38.95 -1.32
C GLY A 679 17.62 38.16 -0.61
N LEU A 680 17.33 38.44 0.66
CA LEU A 680 16.40 37.69 1.52
C LEU A 680 15.23 38.56 2.06
N LEU A 681 14.01 38.06 1.96
CA LEU A 681 12.81 38.60 2.61
C LEU A 681 12.43 37.73 3.82
N ILE A 682 12.50 38.32 5.03
CA ILE A 682 12.21 37.63 6.29
C ILE A 682 11.13 38.40 7.04
N VAL A 683 10.03 37.72 7.39
CA VAL A 683 8.93 38.30 8.17
C VAL A 683 8.58 37.35 9.31
N ASN A 684 8.51 37.86 10.55
CA ASN A 684 8.16 37.10 11.75
C ASN A 684 8.96 35.79 11.95
N GLY A 685 10.22 35.76 11.51
CA GLY A 685 11.07 34.56 11.59
C GLY A 685 10.84 33.53 10.48
N VAL A 686 10.00 33.83 9.49
CA VAL A 686 9.83 33.01 8.29
C VAL A 686 10.62 33.65 7.15
N LEU A 687 11.48 32.88 6.48
CA LEU A 687 12.10 33.29 5.22
C LEU A 687 11.12 33.02 4.08
N ILE A 688 10.81 34.05 3.30
CA ILE A 688 9.68 34.07 2.38
C ILE A 688 10.12 34.11 0.93
N ASP A 689 11.15 34.89 0.63
CA ASP A 689 11.72 34.96 -0.71
C ASP A 689 13.24 35.17 -0.60
N GLY A 690 13.98 34.22 -1.14
CA GLY A 690 15.41 34.28 -1.38
C GLY A 690 15.77 33.98 -2.84
N SER A 691 14.79 33.95 -3.75
CA SER A 691 14.94 33.48 -5.14
C SER A 691 15.90 34.33 -5.99
N ASN A 692 16.09 35.61 -5.62
CA ASN A 692 17.02 36.55 -6.26
C ASN A 692 18.44 36.53 -5.64
N SER A 693 18.72 35.60 -4.73
CA SER A 693 20.06 35.44 -4.16
C SER A 693 21.00 34.83 -5.20
N TYR A 694 21.96 35.63 -5.67
CA TYR A 694 22.97 35.20 -6.63
C TYR A 694 24.28 34.93 -5.87
N PHE A 695 24.50 33.68 -5.46
CA PHE A 695 25.66 33.13 -4.74
C PHE A 695 25.78 33.43 -3.23
N GLY A 696 25.53 32.40 -2.40
CA GLY A 696 26.06 32.28 -1.04
C GLY A 696 25.45 33.25 -0.02
N GLU A 697 24.32 32.86 0.57
CA GLU A 697 23.65 33.63 1.63
C GLU A 697 23.74 32.91 2.98
N THR A 698 24.01 33.67 4.04
CA THR A 698 23.83 33.20 5.42
C THR A 698 22.45 33.66 5.89
N ILE A 699 21.56 32.71 6.16
CA ILE A 699 20.23 33.04 6.68
C ILE A 699 20.37 33.49 8.14
N PRO A 700 19.80 34.64 8.56
CA PRO A 700 19.94 35.14 9.93
C PRO A 700 19.32 34.23 11.01
N ASP A 701 19.94 34.11 12.19
CA ASP A 701 19.51 33.30 13.36
C ASP A 701 18.10 33.59 13.90
N LYS A 702 17.43 34.65 13.42
CA LYS A 702 16.02 34.92 13.75
C LYS A 702 15.04 34.07 12.92
N VAL A 703 15.53 33.38 11.89
CA VAL A 703 14.70 32.57 10.99
C VAL A 703 14.45 31.20 11.61
N THR A 704 13.19 30.88 11.87
CA THR A 704 12.73 29.60 12.42
C THR A 704 12.05 28.72 11.37
N VAL A 705 11.64 29.26 10.22
CA VAL A 705 11.01 28.50 9.13
C VAL A 705 11.55 28.98 7.79
N ILE A 706 11.95 28.06 6.93
CA ILE A 706 12.09 28.34 5.49
C ILE A 706 10.71 28.12 4.88
N GLY A 707 10.09 29.19 4.38
CA GLY A 707 8.74 29.16 3.84
C GLY A 707 8.64 28.36 2.53
N ASP A 708 7.41 28.04 2.16
CA ASP A 708 7.12 27.39 0.88
C ASP A 708 7.64 28.22 -0.29
N ASN A 709 8.17 27.56 -1.31
CA ASN A 709 8.75 28.19 -2.50
C ASN A 709 9.88 29.23 -2.27
N ALA A 710 10.40 29.42 -1.04
CA ALA A 710 11.24 30.57 -0.67
C ALA A 710 12.43 30.80 -1.61
N PHE A 711 13.08 29.74 -2.06
CA PHE A 711 14.18 29.77 -3.03
C PHE A 711 13.84 29.11 -4.37
N ARG A 712 12.60 28.64 -4.60
CA ARG A 712 12.23 27.85 -5.78
C ARG A 712 12.77 28.47 -7.08
N ASN A 713 13.35 27.65 -7.96
CA ASN A 713 14.01 28.04 -9.21
C ASN A 713 15.07 29.15 -9.06
N GLY A 714 15.56 29.39 -7.84
CA GLY A 714 16.53 30.42 -7.52
C GLY A 714 17.92 30.09 -8.07
N GLY A 715 18.71 31.14 -8.30
CA GLY A 715 20.10 31.03 -8.76
C GLY A 715 21.10 30.65 -7.65
N ILE A 716 20.62 30.31 -6.45
CA ILE A 716 21.44 30.12 -5.26
C ILE A 716 22.37 28.90 -5.43
N GLY A 717 23.67 29.11 -5.20
CA GLY A 717 24.68 28.05 -5.32
C GLY A 717 25.00 27.33 -4.00
N TYR A 718 24.79 28.03 -2.90
CA TYR A 718 25.08 27.63 -1.52
C TYR A 718 24.19 28.44 -0.57
N VAL A 719 23.70 27.80 0.48
CA VAL A 719 22.91 28.42 1.56
C VAL A 719 23.30 27.81 2.90
N GLU A 720 23.50 28.65 3.91
CA GLU A 720 23.73 28.20 5.29
C GLU A 720 22.46 28.41 6.11
N LEU A 721 21.86 27.30 6.59
CA LEU A 721 20.68 27.32 7.44
C LEU A 721 21.11 27.47 8.92
N PRO A 722 20.59 28.44 9.69
CA PRO A 722 20.92 28.59 11.10
C PRO A 722 20.20 27.53 11.98
N ASP A 723 20.77 27.21 13.14
CA ASP A 723 20.21 26.27 14.14
C ASP A 723 18.83 26.68 14.71
N SER A 724 18.38 27.89 14.39
CA SER A 724 17.04 28.36 14.70
C SER A 724 15.97 27.74 13.81
N VAL A 725 16.31 27.27 12.60
CA VAL A 725 15.35 26.71 11.63
C VAL A 725 14.77 25.40 12.15
N LYS A 726 13.45 25.32 12.24
CA LYS A 726 12.68 24.15 12.69
C LYS A 726 11.99 23.40 11.56
N ARG A 727 11.68 24.09 10.47
CA ARG A 727 10.92 23.53 9.35
C ARG A 727 11.38 24.10 8.02
N ILE A 728 11.36 23.25 7.00
CA ILE A 728 11.58 23.60 5.60
C ILE A 728 10.29 23.32 4.84
N GLY A 729 9.71 24.35 4.22
CA GLY A 729 8.42 24.29 3.54
C GLY A 729 8.41 23.51 2.23
N HIS A 730 7.21 23.34 1.68
CA HIS A 730 6.97 22.68 0.40
C HIS A 730 7.67 23.44 -0.73
N TYR A 731 8.33 22.72 -1.63
CA TYR A 731 9.06 23.31 -2.76
C TYR A 731 10.10 24.39 -2.40
N ALA A 732 10.50 24.51 -1.13
CA ALA A 732 11.32 25.63 -0.63
C ALA A 732 12.57 25.91 -1.48
N PHE A 733 13.26 24.88 -1.93
CA PHE A 733 14.44 24.95 -2.80
C PHE A 733 14.21 24.27 -4.16
N ALA A 734 12.98 23.89 -4.52
CA ALA A 734 12.72 23.12 -5.72
C ALA A 734 13.24 23.83 -6.98
N GLY A 735 13.94 23.14 -7.86
CA GLY A 735 14.48 23.72 -9.10
C GLY A 735 15.71 24.63 -8.92
N CYS A 736 16.29 24.74 -7.71
CA CYS A 736 17.57 25.44 -7.51
C CYS A 736 18.74 24.66 -8.14
N ARG A 737 18.84 24.66 -9.47
CA ARG A 737 19.81 23.85 -10.23
C ARG A 737 21.28 24.20 -9.95
N SER A 738 21.53 25.38 -9.37
CA SER A 738 22.87 25.82 -8.95
C SER A 738 23.22 25.37 -7.54
N LEU A 739 22.24 25.05 -6.69
CA LEU A 739 22.45 24.71 -5.28
C LEU A 739 23.16 23.38 -5.22
N SER A 740 24.45 23.39 -4.89
CA SER A 740 25.33 22.22 -5.01
C SER A 740 25.51 21.43 -3.72
N SER A 741 25.24 22.08 -2.58
CA SER A 741 25.27 21.49 -1.25
C SER A 741 24.36 22.29 -0.33
N ILE A 742 23.83 21.63 0.68
CA ILE A 742 23.12 22.27 1.78
C ILE A 742 23.38 21.47 3.07
N ASN A 743 23.57 22.18 4.18
CA ASN A 743 23.60 21.58 5.50
C ASN A 743 22.24 21.76 6.17
N ILE A 744 21.57 20.67 6.51
CA ILE A 744 20.30 20.70 7.24
C ILE A 744 20.62 20.58 8.74
N PRO A 745 20.32 21.61 9.56
CA PRO A 745 20.68 21.58 10.98
C PRO A 745 19.78 20.63 11.77
N ASP A 746 20.30 20.05 12.85
CA ASP A 746 19.59 19.12 13.77
C ASP A 746 18.35 19.73 14.43
N SER A 747 18.16 21.04 14.28
CA SER A 747 16.97 21.74 14.73
C SER A 747 15.74 21.50 13.85
N VAL A 748 15.94 21.04 12.60
CA VAL A 748 14.86 20.81 11.63
C VAL A 748 14.16 19.49 11.92
N THR A 749 12.84 19.55 12.15
CA THR A 749 12.03 18.36 12.43
C THR A 749 11.10 17.96 11.28
N GLU A 750 10.95 18.84 10.29
CA GLU A 750 10.01 18.68 9.19
C GLU A 750 10.57 19.27 7.87
N ILE A 751 10.49 18.47 6.81
CA ILE A 751 10.79 18.85 5.42
C ILE A 751 9.51 18.62 4.60
N GLY A 752 9.01 19.66 3.93
CA GLY A 752 7.81 19.58 3.10
C GLY A 752 8.01 18.85 1.77
N ASP A 753 6.91 18.58 1.09
CA ASP A 753 6.91 17.89 -0.21
C ASP A 753 7.78 18.62 -1.23
N ARG A 754 8.60 17.85 -1.95
CA ARG A 754 9.47 18.36 -3.02
C ARG A 754 10.37 19.53 -2.60
N ALA A 755 10.65 19.71 -1.30
CA ALA A 755 11.41 20.84 -0.77
C ALA A 755 12.73 21.06 -1.51
N PHE A 756 13.45 19.99 -1.84
CA PHE A 756 14.73 20.00 -2.56
C PHE A 756 14.65 19.30 -3.91
N SER A 757 13.47 19.25 -4.53
CA SER A 757 13.32 18.53 -5.80
C SER A 757 13.98 19.28 -6.97
N GLY A 758 14.73 18.60 -7.84
CA GLY A 758 15.31 19.22 -9.04
C GLY A 758 16.40 20.26 -8.78
N THR A 759 17.10 20.15 -7.65
CA THR A 759 18.27 20.98 -7.30
C THR A 759 19.57 20.45 -7.92
N GLY A 760 20.66 21.20 -7.73
CA GLY A 760 22.01 20.79 -8.14
C GLY A 760 22.79 20.01 -7.08
N ILE A 761 22.13 19.57 -5.98
CA ILE A 761 22.81 19.04 -4.80
C ILE A 761 23.55 17.75 -5.20
N GLY A 762 24.84 17.68 -4.85
CA GLY A 762 25.70 16.52 -5.13
C GLY A 762 25.79 15.54 -3.95
N LEU A 763 25.63 16.04 -2.73
CA LEU A 763 25.68 15.28 -1.48
C LEU A 763 24.61 15.82 -0.54
N ILE A 764 23.90 14.94 0.16
CA ILE A 764 23.00 15.32 1.25
C ILE A 764 23.22 14.47 2.49
N THR A 765 23.23 15.11 3.65
CA THR A 765 23.12 14.45 4.97
C THR A 765 21.77 14.84 5.58
N VAL A 766 20.95 13.84 5.88
CA VAL A 766 19.60 13.97 6.45
C VAL A 766 19.70 13.75 7.96
N PRO A 767 19.49 14.79 8.80
CA PRO A 767 19.62 14.66 10.24
C PRO A 767 18.51 13.81 10.86
N ALA A 768 18.85 13.11 11.94
CA ALA A 768 17.95 12.24 12.70
C ALA A 768 16.77 12.97 13.35
N SER A 769 16.84 14.31 13.44
CA SER A 769 15.77 15.15 13.98
C SER A 769 14.52 15.17 13.10
N ILE A 770 14.63 14.77 11.83
CA ILE A 770 13.52 14.80 10.87
C ILE A 770 12.51 13.71 11.22
N THR A 771 11.37 14.13 11.75
CA THR A 771 10.22 13.26 12.09
C THR A 771 9.17 13.22 10.99
N LYS A 772 9.19 14.19 10.08
CA LYS A 772 8.26 14.31 8.95
C LYS A 772 9.04 14.67 7.68
N MET A 773 9.01 13.77 6.71
CA MET A 773 9.58 13.99 5.38
C MET A 773 8.47 13.90 4.34
N GLY A 774 8.21 15.00 3.66
CA GLY A 774 7.23 15.09 2.60
C GLY A 774 7.61 14.27 1.37
N SER A 775 6.61 13.97 0.54
CA SER A 775 6.81 13.16 -0.66
C SER A 775 7.74 13.86 -1.65
N GLY A 776 8.69 13.11 -2.19
CA GLY A 776 9.64 13.64 -3.17
C GLY A 776 10.59 14.71 -2.63
N ALA A 777 10.81 14.78 -1.31
CA ALA A 777 11.60 15.83 -0.66
C ALA A 777 12.95 16.12 -1.37
N PHE A 778 13.64 15.10 -1.89
CA PHE A 778 14.89 15.20 -2.64
C PHE A 778 14.80 14.59 -4.05
N ALA A 779 13.61 14.51 -4.65
CA ALA A 779 13.40 13.90 -5.96
C ALA A 779 14.02 14.71 -7.12
N ASP A 780 14.32 14.06 -8.24
CA ASP A 780 14.82 14.64 -9.48
C ASP A 780 16.16 15.41 -9.32
N ASN A 781 16.93 15.11 -8.28
CA ASN A 781 18.29 15.64 -8.10
C ASN A 781 19.29 14.87 -8.96
N GLU A 782 19.37 15.21 -10.24
CA GLU A 782 20.18 14.51 -11.25
C GLU A 782 21.70 14.53 -10.99
N LYS A 783 22.18 15.36 -10.05
CA LYS A 783 23.59 15.44 -9.66
C LYS A 783 23.91 14.78 -8.32
N LEU A 784 22.89 14.38 -7.56
CA LEU A 784 23.06 13.81 -6.24
C LEU A 784 23.76 12.46 -6.39
N SER A 785 25.00 12.36 -5.93
CA SER A 785 25.83 11.15 -6.02
C SER A 785 25.94 10.40 -4.70
N CYS A 786 25.70 11.08 -3.56
CA CYS A 786 25.72 10.46 -2.25
C CYS A 786 24.59 11.01 -1.35
N ALA A 787 23.92 10.14 -0.61
CA ALA A 787 22.92 10.50 0.39
C ALA A 787 23.17 9.74 1.69
N GLU A 788 23.23 10.45 2.82
CA GLU A 788 23.47 9.89 4.15
C GLU A 788 22.26 10.18 5.05
N PHE A 789 21.70 9.15 5.67
CA PHE A 789 20.62 9.29 6.66
C PHE A 789 21.17 8.97 8.06
N LEU A 790 21.07 9.94 8.98
CA LEU A 790 21.68 9.80 10.31
C LEU A 790 20.85 8.94 11.27
N GLU A 791 21.53 8.38 12.27
CA GLU A 791 21.00 7.52 13.33
C GLU A 791 19.82 8.13 14.09
N GLY A 792 18.65 7.47 14.01
CA GLY A 792 17.37 7.94 14.53
C GLY A 792 16.31 8.23 13.46
N THR A 793 16.69 8.22 12.18
CA THR A 793 15.74 8.25 11.07
C THR A 793 14.95 6.93 10.99
N GLU A 794 13.64 6.97 11.24
CA GLU A 794 12.82 5.75 11.26
C GLU A 794 12.27 5.34 9.88
N SER A 795 12.18 6.26 8.92
CA SER A 795 11.64 5.97 7.59
C SER A 795 12.18 6.87 6.49
N ILE A 796 12.33 6.33 5.27
CA ILE A 796 12.49 7.11 4.04
C ILE A 796 11.10 7.37 3.46
N GLY A 797 10.76 8.64 3.22
CA GLY A 797 9.47 9.04 2.68
C GLY A 797 9.22 8.57 1.23
N ASP A 798 7.95 8.57 0.81
CA ASP A 798 7.57 8.19 -0.54
C ASP A 798 8.20 9.13 -1.58
N GLU A 799 8.72 8.56 -2.67
CA GLU A 799 9.45 9.26 -3.73
C GLU A 799 10.68 10.07 -3.28
N ALA A 800 11.15 9.93 -2.02
CA ALA A 800 12.12 10.85 -1.40
C ALA A 800 13.37 11.15 -2.27
N LEU A 801 13.94 10.14 -2.92
CA LEU A 801 15.11 10.21 -3.81
C LEU A 801 14.79 9.77 -5.25
N LYS A 802 13.51 9.80 -5.65
CA LYS A 802 13.07 9.42 -7.00
C LYS A 802 13.83 10.18 -8.08
N ASN A 803 14.25 9.49 -9.14
CA ASN A 803 15.02 10.00 -10.28
C ASN A 803 16.35 10.72 -9.91
N CYS A 804 16.97 10.42 -8.77
CA CYS A 804 18.35 10.84 -8.48
C CYS A 804 19.34 10.02 -9.32
N ALA A 805 19.36 10.26 -10.63
CA ALA A 805 20.01 9.38 -11.60
C ALA A 805 21.54 9.25 -11.44
N ALA A 806 22.19 10.17 -10.71
CA ALA A 806 23.61 10.12 -10.41
C ALA A 806 23.94 9.47 -9.06
N LEU A 807 22.93 9.05 -8.27
CA LEU A 807 23.14 8.52 -6.93
C LEU A 807 23.93 7.22 -7.03
N GLU A 808 25.12 7.20 -6.45
CA GLU A 808 26.06 6.06 -6.46
C GLU A 808 26.14 5.41 -5.07
N ILE A 809 26.07 6.23 -4.01
CA ILE A 809 26.22 5.81 -2.60
C ILE A 809 24.99 6.26 -1.82
N ILE A 810 24.46 5.37 -0.98
CA ILE A 810 23.46 5.72 0.02
C ILE A 810 23.80 5.03 1.34
N GLU A 811 23.85 5.80 2.43
CA GLU A 811 24.07 5.30 3.79
C GLU A 811 22.75 5.34 4.56
N LEU A 812 22.33 4.17 5.05
CA LEU A 812 21.08 3.96 5.79
C LEU A 812 21.38 3.61 7.25
N PRO A 813 20.65 4.18 8.24
CA PRO A 813 20.94 3.97 9.66
C PRO A 813 20.35 2.67 10.19
N ASP A 814 20.98 2.10 11.23
CA ASP A 814 20.61 0.79 11.82
C ASP A 814 19.22 0.75 12.48
N GLY A 815 18.56 1.91 12.66
CA GLY A 815 17.20 2.03 13.21
C GLY A 815 16.09 2.22 12.17
N LEU A 816 16.41 2.20 10.88
CA LEU A 816 15.45 2.44 9.80
C LEU A 816 14.40 1.32 9.72
N LYS A 817 13.11 1.65 9.75
CA LYS A 817 12.01 0.66 9.73
C LYS A 817 11.38 0.49 8.34
N ARG A 818 11.24 1.58 7.58
CA ARG A 818 10.50 1.59 6.30
C ARG A 818 11.24 2.34 5.19
N ILE A 819 11.22 1.76 3.98
CA ILE A 819 11.59 2.43 2.72
C ILE A 819 10.31 2.64 1.90
N GLY A 820 9.89 3.90 1.73
CA GLY A 820 8.61 4.27 1.15
C GLY A 820 8.45 4.01 -0.36
N ARG A 821 7.22 4.18 -0.85
CA ARG A 821 6.83 3.90 -2.23
C ARG A 821 7.69 4.70 -3.20
N GLN A 822 8.31 4.01 -4.17
CA GLN A 822 9.21 4.63 -5.16
C GLN A 822 10.35 5.48 -4.58
N ALA A 823 10.77 5.26 -3.32
CA ALA A 823 11.73 6.11 -2.63
C ALA A 823 13.06 6.30 -3.38
N LEU A 824 13.61 5.25 -4.01
CA LEU A 824 14.82 5.29 -4.84
C LEU A 824 14.53 4.99 -6.32
N TYR A 825 13.29 5.12 -6.77
CA TYR A 825 12.90 4.84 -8.15
C TYR A 825 13.78 5.60 -9.14
N GLY A 826 14.43 4.91 -10.08
CA GLY A 826 15.23 5.55 -11.12
C GLY A 826 16.59 6.11 -10.65
N CYS A 827 17.13 5.64 -9.52
CA CYS A 827 18.53 5.88 -9.12
C CYS A 827 19.48 5.05 -9.99
N ARG A 828 19.64 5.45 -11.25
CA ARG A 828 20.25 4.64 -12.33
C ARG A 828 21.73 4.31 -12.16
N LYS A 829 22.42 4.97 -11.24
CA LYS A 829 23.85 4.77 -10.94
C LYS A 829 24.11 4.07 -9.61
N LEU A 830 23.06 3.78 -8.84
CA LEU A 830 23.19 3.13 -7.54
C LEU A 830 23.69 1.71 -7.82
N ARG A 831 24.89 1.38 -7.33
CA ARG A 831 25.55 0.09 -7.61
C ARG A 831 25.29 -0.93 -6.51
N GLU A 832 25.25 -0.47 -5.28
CA GLU A 832 25.04 -1.29 -4.10
C GLU A 832 24.20 -0.48 -3.10
N VAL A 833 23.41 -1.20 -2.30
CA VAL A 833 22.70 -0.62 -1.17
C VAL A 833 22.73 -1.61 -0.02
N ARG A 834 23.22 -1.16 1.14
CA ARG A 834 23.11 -1.90 2.40
C ARG A 834 21.79 -1.53 3.05
N ILE A 835 20.82 -2.45 3.02
CA ILE A 835 19.55 -2.29 3.72
C ILE A 835 19.75 -2.78 5.16
N PRO A 836 19.53 -1.94 6.20
CA PRO A 836 19.73 -2.34 7.59
C PRO A 836 18.75 -3.42 8.06
N GLU A 837 19.18 -4.27 9.01
CA GLU A 837 18.36 -5.37 9.53
C GLU A 837 17.07 -4.92 10.25
N SER A 838 17.03 -3.66 10.68
CA SER A 838 15.83 -3.06 11.30
C SER A 838 14.68 -2.84 10.32
N VAL A 839 14.94 -2.86 9.01
CA VAL A 839 13.92 -2.58 8.00
C VAL A 839 12.95 -3.76 7.94
N SER A 840 11.68 -3.50 8.20
CA SER A 840 10.59 -4.47 8.10
C SER A 840 9.71 -4.26 6.87
N GLU A 841 9.77 -3.08 6.25
CA GLU A 841 8.90 -2.68 5.13
C GLU A 841 9.68 -2.05 3.99
N ILE A 842 9.53 -2.62 2.78
CA ILE A 842 10.06 -2.08 1.51
C ILE A 842 8.88 -2.01 0.54
N ASP A 843 8.42 -0.80 0.25
CA ASP A 843 7.17 -0.56 -0.46
C ASP A 843 7.30 -0.68 -1.99
N GLU A 844 6.13 -0.69 -2.65
CA GLU A 844 5.98 -0.80 -4.11
C GLU A 844 6.98 0.09 -4.88
N GLY A 845 7.77 -0.54 -5.75
CA GLY A 845 8.69 0.13 -6.64
C GLY A 845 9.85 0.89 -5.98
N ALA A 846 10.14 0.67 -4.69
CA ALA A 846 11.16 1.40 -3.93
C ALA A 846 12.51 1.49 -4.65
N PHE A 847 12.97 0.44 -5.32
CA PHE A 847 14.24 0.38 -6.05
C PHE A 847 14.07 0.20 -7.57
N ALA A 848 12.87 0.37 -8.12
CA ALA A 848 12.63 0.12 -9.54
C ALA A 848 13.50 1.05 -10.42
N TYR A 849 14.01 0.53 -11.53
CA TYR A 849 14.93 1.23 -12.44
C TYR A 849 16.27 1.66 -11.83
N CYS A 850 16.74 1.03 -10.75
CA CYS A 850 18.13 1.12 -10.30
C CYS A 850 19.04 0.27 -11.21
N ARG A 851 19.29 0.77 -12.43
CA ARG A 851 19.84 -0.02 -13.54
C ARG A 851 21.24 -0.60 -13.32
N THR A 852 22.03 -0.03 -12.43
CA THR A 852 23.40 -0.48 -12.12
C THR A 852 23.50 -1.27 -10.82
N LEU A 853 22.41 -1.41 -10.08
CA LEU A 853 22.41 -2.11 -8.80
C LEU A 853 22.79 -3.56 -9.06
N THR A 854 23.90 -4.05 -8.53
CA THR A 854 24.44 -5.38 -8.84
C THR A 854 24.02 -6.45 -7.84
N SER A 855 23.89 -6.07 -6.57
CA SER A 855 23.49 -6.96 -5.48
C SER A 855 22.53 -6.25 -4.53
N VAL A 856 21.64 -7.01 -3.90
CA VAL A 856 20.81 -6.51 -2.80
C VAL A 856 20.54 -7.61 -1.79
N THR A 857 20.65 -7.27 -0.51
CA THR A 857 20.27 -8.13 0.61
C THR A 857 18.97 -7.64 1.21
N ILE A 858 17.96 -8.52 1.25
CA ILE A 858 16.68 -8.23 1.90
C ILE A 858 16.79 -8.63 3.38
N PRO A 859 16.50 -7.71 4.32
CA PRO A 859 16.56 -7.97 5.76
C PRO A 859 15.59 -9.05 6.26
N ASP A 860 15.96 -9.76 7.32
CA ASP A 860 15.14 -10.84 7.93
C ASP A 860 13.78 -10.36 8.45
N GLY A 861 13.69 -9.07 8.81
CA GLY A 861 12.46 -8.41 9.24
C GLY A 861 11.40 -8.29 8.15
N VAL A 862 11.80 -8.29 6.87
CA VAL A 862 10.89 -8.14 5.73
C VAL A 862 10.10 -9.42 5.51
N LYS A 863 8.76 -9.30 5.53
CA LYS A 863 7.85 -10.44 5.27
C LYS A 863 7.43 -10.57 3.81
N LYS A 864 7.38 -9.45 3.09
CA LYS A 864 6.90 -9.40 1.71
C LYS A 864 7.82 -8.53 0.87
N ILE A 865 8.14 -9.01 -0.31
CA ILE A 865 8.69 -8.15 -1.37
C ILE A 865 7.50 -7.65 -2.16
N GLU A 866 7.15 -6.38 -2.06
CA GLU A 866 5.97 -5.79 -2.71
C GLU A 866 6.08 -5.74 -4.25
N ASP A 867 5.01 -5.28 -4.89
CA ASP A 867 4.94 -5.16 -6.35
C ASP A 867 6.06 -4.28 -6.92
N SER A 868 6.71 -4.76 -7.99
CA SER A 868 7.74 -4.03 -8.76
C SER A 868 8.93 -3.47 -7.97
N VAL A 869 9.21 -3.90 -6.73
CA VAL A 869 10.27 -3.33 -5.86
C VAL A 869 11.62 -3.17 -6.58
N PHE A 870 12.07 -4.20 -7.31
CA PHE A 870 13.32 -4.20 -8.09
C PHE A 870 13.07 -4.27 -9.62
N ALA A 871 11.88 -3.88 -10.09
CA ALA A 871 11.55 -3.94 -11.51
C ALA A 871 12.56 -3.13 -12.35
N ARG A 872 13.07 -3.71 -13.44
CA ARG A 872 14.01 -3.09 -14.39
C ARG A 872 15.36 -2.69 -13.78
N CYS A 873 15.80 -3.40 -12.74
CA CYS A 873 17.16 -3.36 -12.24
C CYS A 873 18.07 -4.21 -13.15
N TYR A 874 18.36 -3.71 -14.36
CA TYR A 874 19.07 -4.48 -15.40
C TYR A 874 20.44 -5.01 -14.98
N GLY A 875 21.14 -4.35 -14.06
CA GLY A 875 22.46 -4.75 -13.57
C GLY A 875 22.44 -5.74 -12.41
N LEU A 876 21.26 -6.06 -11.85
CA LEU A 876 21.14 -6.89 -10.65
C LEU A 876 21.54 -8.30 -11.01
N SER A 877 22.71 -8.73 -10.55
CA SER A 877 23.27 -10.06 -10.80
C SER A 877 23.03 -11.04 -9.67
N GLU A 878 22.92 -10.53 -8.44
CA GLU A 878 22.60 -11.36 -7.28
C GLU A 878 21.59 -10.73 -6.33
N VAL A 879 20.82 -11.56 -5.63
CA VAL A 879 19.89 -11.12 -4.58
C VAL A 879 19.89 -12.11 -3.42
N TYR A 880 19.91 -11.60 -2.19
CA TYR A 880 19.77 -12.40 -0.97
C TYR A 880 18.36 -12.23 -0.42
N ILE A 881 17.63 -13.34 -0.32
CA ILE A 881 16.23 -13.39 0.11
C ILE A 881 16.17 -14.21 1.40
N PRO A 882 15.69 -13.65 2.54
CA PRO A 882 15.73 -14.33 3.81
C PRO A 882 14.68 -15.45 3.89
N ALA A 883 14.90 -16.40 4.80
CA ALA A 883 14.01 -17.55 4.96
C ALA A 883 12.59 -17.17 5.40
N GLY A 884 12.44 -15.99 6.02
CA GLY A 884 11.19 -15.46 6.56
C GLY A 884 10.25 -14.80 5.54
N ILE A 885 10.63 -14.75 4.25
CA ILE A 885 9.79 -14.17 3.20
C ILE A 885 8.57 -15.06 2.92
N GLU A 886 7.40 -14.44 2.96
CA GLU A 886 6.09 -15.09 2.80
C GLU A 886 5.54 -14.97 1.37
N SER A 887 5.82 -13.84 0.71
CA SER A 887 5.37 -13.58 -0.67
C SER A 887 6.31 -12.65 -1.44
N ILE A 888 6.33 -12.84 -2.76
CA ILE A 888 6.95 -11.94 -3.73
C ILE A 888 5.85 -11.40 -4.65
N GLY A 889 5.71 -10.08 -4.68
CA GLY A 889 4.70 -9.32 -5.40
C GLY A 889 4.85 -9.38 -6.91
N SER A 890 3.83 -8.91 -7.61
CA SER A 890 3.75 -8.87 -9.06
C SER A 890 4.91 -8.10 -9.67
N SER A 891 5.63 -8.73 -10.60
CA SER A 891 6.74 -8.08 -11.33
C SER A 891 7.85 -7.49 -10.43
N ALA A 892 7.95 -7.91 -9.16
CA ALA A 892 8.97 -7.48 -8.21
C ALA A 892 10.39 -7.49 -8.80
N PHE A 893 10.71 -8.46 -9.65
CA PHE A 893 12.00 -8.60 -10.32
C PHE A 893 11.90 -8.58 -11.84
N VAL A 894 10.81 -8.07 -12.44
CA VAL A 894 10.65 -8.06 -13.90
C VAL A 894 11.81 -7.32 -14.59
N ASP A 895 12.26 -7.83 -15.73
CA ASP A 895 13.37 -7.26 -16.51
C ASP A 895 14.71 -7.10 -15.73
N CYS A 896 14.97 -7.88 -14.68
CA CYS A 896 16.30 -8.01 -14.07
C CYS A 896 17.17 -8.99 -14.87
N GLU A 897 17.50 -8.61 -16.11
CA GLU A 897 18.11 -9.51 -17.12
C GLU A 897 19.48 -10.07 -16.72
N MET A 898 20.19 -9.43 -15.78
CA MET A 898 21.50 -9.88 -15.33
C MET A 898 21.47 -10.80 -14.12
N LEU A 899 20.30 -11.09 -13.54
CA LEU A 899 20.20 -11.87 -12.31
C LEU A 899 20.61 -13.32 -12.58
N THR A 900 21.81 -13.69 -12.15
CA THR A 900 22.37 -15.04 -12.30
C THR A 900 22.33 -15.84 -11.03
N ASP A 901 22.20 -15.19 -9.86
CA ASP A 901 22.29 -15.85 -8.56
C ASP A 901 21.22 -15.34 -7.60
N VAL A 902 20.53 -16.26 -6.92
CA VAL A 902 19.58 -15.96 -5.85
C VAL A 902 20.00 -16.75 -4.63
N TYR A 903 20.38 -16.07 -3.57
CA TYR A 903 20.74 -16.69 -2.29
C TYR A 903 19.52 -16.68 -1.38
N PHE A 904 18.84 -17.81 -1.32
CA PHE A 904 17.67 -17.96 -0.45
C PHE A 904 18.07 -18.61 0.87
N GLY A 905 17.85 -17.89 1.98
CA GLY A 905 18.17 -18.37 3.33
C GLY A 905 17.36 -19.59 3.76
N GLY A 906 16.23 -19.86 3.10
CA GLY A 906 15.40 -21.03 3.34
C GLY A 906 15.81 -22.27 2.55
N THR A 907 15.15 -23.38 2.84
CA THR A 907 15.28 -24.65 2.13
C THR A 907 14.71 -24.56 0.71
N GLN A 908 15.14 -25.47 -0.17
CA GLN A 908 14.53 -25.65 -1.50
C GLN A 908 13.01 -25.87 -1.45
N ALA A 909 12.51 -26.51 -0.40
CA ALA A 909 11.07 -26.71 -0.18
C ALA A 909 10.36 -25.38 0.10
N GLN A 910 10.92 -24.54 0.98
CA GLN A 910 10.41 -23.19 1.26
C GLN A 910 10.43 -22.31 0.01
N TRP A 911 11.51 -22.35 -0.78
CA TRP A 911 11.58 -21.62 -2.05
C TRP A 911 10.51 -22.08 -3.04
N THR A 912 10.29 -23.39 -3.14
CA THR A 912 9.27 -23.95 -4.02
C THR A 912 7.86 -23.52 -3.58
N ALA A 913 7.60 -23.44 -2.28
CA ALA A 913 6.36 -22.90 -1.73
C ALA A 913 6.20 -21.40 -2.02
N LEU A 914 7.26 -20.61 -1.80
CA LEU A 914 7.30 -19.19 -2.09
C LEU A 914 7.03 -18.91 -3.58
N LYS A 915 7.64 -19.69 -4.48
CA LYS A 915 7.39 -19.61 -5.93
C LYS A 915 5.95 -19.93 -6.31
N LYS A 916 5.27 -20.85 -5.62
CA LYS A 916 3.86 -21.16 -5.87
C LYS A 916 2.92 -19.99 -5.54
N ASN A 917 3.34 -19.09 -4.65
CA ASN A 917 2.61 -17.89 -4.25
C ASN A 917 2.94 -16.67 -5.13
N SER A 918 4.03 -16.72 -5.92
CA SER A 918 4.52 -15.63 -6.79
C SER A 918 4.16 -15.86 -8.29
N ARG A 919 2.93 -16.29 -8.63
CA ARG A 919 2.52 -16.74 -9.99
C ARG A 919 2.35 -15.64 -11.04
N THR A 920 3.21 -14.63 -11.08
CA THR A 920 3.17 -13.59 -12.10
C THR A 920 4.28 -13.81 -13.14
N ALA A 921 3.92 -13.71 -14.43
CA ALA A 921 4.80 -14.02 -15.56
C ALA A 921 6.11 -13.23 -15.54
N GLY A 922 6.11 -12.01 -14.95
CA GLY A 922 7.28 -11.12 -14.90
C GLY A 922 8.42 -11.59 -13.99
N ASN A 923 8.13 -12.24 -12.85
CA ASN A 923 9.17 -12.76 -11.95
C ASN A 923 9.73 -14.11 -12.44
N ALA A 924 8.88 -14.91 -13.09
CA ALA A 924 9.20 -16.28 -13.49
C ALA A 924 10.36 -16.35 -14.50
N ALA A 925 10.44 -15.39 -15.44
CA ALA A 925 11.52 -15.35 -16.43
C ALA A 925 12.89 -15.10 -15.77
N VAL A 926 12.95 -14.20 -14.80
CA VAL A 926 14.19 -13.81 -14.13
C VAL A 926 14.73 -14.90 -13.22
N PHE A 927 13.87 -15.52 -12.42
CA PHE A 927 14.31 -16.62 -11.55
C PHE A 927 14.61 -17.93 -12.29
N ARG A 928 14.17 -18.08 -13.55
CA ARG A 928 14.47 -19.27 -14.37
C ARG A 928 15.94 -19.34 -14.73
N ASP A 929 16.53 -18.21 -15.07
CA ASP A 929 17.90 -18.12 -15.58
C ASP A 929 18.93 -17.92 -14.45
N ALA A 930 18.44 -17.61 -13.23
CA ALA A 930 19.25 -17.50 -12.02
C ALA A 930 19.44 -18.85 -11.28
N THR A 931 20.66 -19.12 -10.84
CA THR A 931 21.02 -20.19 -9.92
C THR A 931 20.52 -19.85 -8.52
N VAL A 932 19.65 -20.69 -7.95
CA VAL A 932 19.17 -20.48 -6.58
C VAL A 932 19.97 -21.32 -5.59
N HIS A 933 20.66 -20.66 -4.68
CA HIS A 933 21.43 -21.24 -3.59
C HIS A 933 20.52 -21.36 -2.35
N PHE A 934 20.35 -22.57 -1.83
CA PHE A 934 19.44 -22.87 -0.70
C PHE A 934 20.18 -23.13 0.58
N ASN A 935 19.55 -22.76 1.71
CA ASN A 935 20.24 -22.71 3.00
C ASN A 935 21.58 -21.98 2.83
N ALA A 936 21.59 -20.98 1.95
CA ALA A 936 22.59 -19.96 2.03
C ALA A 936 22.57 -19.55 3.50
N GLY A 937 23.73 -19.59 4.17
CA GLY A 937 23.81 -18.93 5.45
C GLY A 937 23.30 -17.49 5.29
N GLU A 938 23.14 -16.78 6.40
CA GLU A 938 23.26 -15.32 6.29
C GLU A 938 24.41 -15.04 5.30
N SER A 939 24.15 -14.18 4.32
CA SER A 939 25.25 -13.60 3.55
C SER A 939 26.34 -13.26 4.56
N PRO A 940 27.64 -13.46 4.26
CA PRO A 940 28.66 -12.94 5.13
C PRO A 940 28.37 -11.45 5.32
N VAL A 941 27.73 -11.11 6.44
CA VAL A 941 28.15 -9.99 7.24
C VAL A 941 29.49 -10.44 7.82
N THR A 942 30.47 -10.70 6.95
CA THR A 942 31.82 -10.29 7.29
C THR A 942 31.64 -8.79 7.35
N GLU A 943 31.41 -8.27 8.56
CA GLU A 943 31.93 -6.95 8.86
C GLU A 943 33.37 -6.99 8.32
N THR A 944 33.64 -6.27 7.24
CA THR A 944 34.99 -5.87 6.90
C THR A 944 35.44 -5.05 8.09
N VAL A 945 35.99 -5.74 9.09
CA VAL A 945 36.59 -5.08 10.25
C VAL A 945 37.93 -4.58 9.74
N TYR A 946 37.92 -3.39 9.11
CA TYR A 946 39.14 -2.69 8.74
C TYR A 946 40.11 -2.74 9.91
N GLY A 947 41.34 -3.19 9.65
CA GLY A 947 42.38 -3.44 10.64
C GLY A 947 42.47 -4.85 11.24
N ASP A 948 41.54 -5.77 10.96
CA ASP A 948 41.63 -7.20 11.33
C ASP A 948 42.32 -8.01 10.21
N ALA A 949 43.63 -7.79 10.08
CA ALA A 949 44.45 -8.40 9.03
C ALA A 949 44.60 -9.92 9.18
N ASN A 950 44.40 -10.47 10.39
CA ASN A 950 44.56 -11.90 10.66
C ASN A 950 43.24 -12.68 10.73
N GLU A 951 42.11 -11.97 10.63
CA GLU A 951 40.74 -12.48 10.56
C GLU A 951 40.32 -13.25 11.82
N ASP A 952 40.79 -12.83 12.99
CA ASP A 952 40.39 -13.43 14.28
C ASP A 952 39.19 -12.72 14.94
N GLY A 953 38.64 -11.70 14.26
CA GLY A 953 37.51 -10.89 14.70
C GLY A 953 37.90 -9.79 15.69
N LYS A 954 39.19 -9.44 15.82
CA LYS A 954 39.66 -8.38 16.74
C LYS A 954 40.79 -7.55 16.14
N ILE A 955 40.62 -6.23 16.14
CA ILE A 955 41.68 -5.30 15.73
C ILE A 955 42.68 -5.12 16.88
N THR A 956 43.82 -5.81 16.81
CA THR A 956 44.85 -5.78 17.86
C THR A 956 46.26 -5.69 17.30
N VAL A 957 47.27 -5.61 18.18
CA VAL A 957 48.67 -5.61 17.75
C VAL A 957 49.08 -6.86 16.95
N SER A 958 48.38 -8.00 17.07
CA SER A 958 48.68 -9.18 16.25
C SER A 958 48.39 -8.97 14.77
N ASP A 959 47.41 -8.14 14.44
CA ASP A 959 47.07 -7.75 13.06
C ASP A 959 48.16 -6.87 12.46
N ALA A 960 48.65 -5.90 13.23
CA ALA A 960 49.81 -5.10 12.82
C ALA A 960 51.07 -5.97 12.63
N VAL A 961 51.22 -7.04 13.41
CA VAL A 961 52.32 -8.01 13.22
C VAL A 961 52.13 -8.84 11.96
N ALA A 962 50.89 -9.26 11.65
CA ALA A 962 50.57 -9.98 10.41
C ALA A 962 50.89 -9.13 9.18
N VAL A 963 50.51 -7.85 9.19
CA VAL A 963 50.85 -6.86 8.15
C VAL A 963 52.37 -6.72 7.99
N LEU A 964 53.11 -6.54 9.09
CA LEU A 964 54.57 -6.38 9.04
C LEU A 964 55.29 -7.66 8.58
N GLN A 965 54.77 -8.84 8.91
CA GLN A 965 55.30 -10.12 8.44
C GLN A 965 55.07 -10.32 6.94
N TYR A 966 53.88 -9.97 6.47
CA TYR A 966 53.51 -9.98 5.06
C TYR A 966 54.42 -9.05 4.24
N ILE A 967 54.66 -7.82 4.70
CA ILE A 967 55.57 -6.86 4.05
C ILE A 967 57.01 -7.37 4.03
N ALA A 968 57.44 -8.09 5.08
CA ALA A 968 58.81 -8.58 5.19
C ALA A 968 59.09 -9.77 4.27
N ASP A 969 58.14 -10.69 4.10
CA ASP A 969 58.25 -11.90 3.27
C ASP A 969 56.86 -12.50 2.97
N SER A 970 56.20 -11.99 1.92
CA SER A 970 54.83 -12.38 1.58
C SER A 970 54.70 -13.83 1.07
N GLU A 971 55.77 -14.44 0.57
CA GLU A 971 55.78 -15.87 0.21
C GLU A 971 55.75 -16.77 1.45
N LYS A 972 56.38 -16.31 2.54
CA LYS A 972 56.46 -17.07 3.80
C LYS A 972 55.28 -16.80 4.74
N TYR A 973 54.72 -15.59 4.70
CA TYR A 973 53.61 -15.15 5.54
C TYR A 973 52.51 -14.53 4.68
N PRO A 974 51.81 -15.32 3.84
CA PRO A 974 50.74 -14.80 3.00
C PRO A 974 49.53 -14.41 3.85
N LEU A 975 48.90 -13.28 3.53
CA LEU A 975 47.55 -12.96 3.97
C LEU A 975 46.54 -13.65 3.04
N SER A 976 45.34 -13.91 3.54
CA SER A 976 44.21 -14.26 2.67
C SER A 976 43.81 -13.05 1.82
N GLU A 977 42.92 -13.24 0.85
CA GLU A 977 42.38 -12.13 0.05
C GLU A 977 41.62 -11.12 0.93
N GLN A 978 40.81 -11.60 1.88
CA GLN A 978 40.09 -10.75 2.84
C GLN A 978 41.01 -10.11 3.87
N GLY A 979 41.99 -10.86 4.39
CA GLY A 979 42.99 -10.33 5.31
C GLY A 979 43.88 -9.27 4.66
N TYR A 980 44.06 -9.33 3.33
CA TYR A 980 44.76 -8.30 2.56
C TYR A 980 43.93 -7.01 2.47
N GLU A 981 42.63 -7.12 2.20
CA GLU A 981 41.72 -5.98 2.15
C GLU A 981 41.53 -5.33 3.53
N ASN A 982 41.35 -6.14 4.59
CA ASN A 982 41.24 -5.62 5.96
C ASN A 982 42.54 -4.95 6.42
N ALA A 983 43.69 -5.38 5.91
CA ALA A 983 44.98 -4.83 6.25
C ALA A 983 45.24 -3.45 5.64
N ASP A 984 44.61 -3.11 4.52
CA ASP A 984 44.76 -1.83 3.83
C ASP A 984 43.84 -0.79 4.48
N CYS A 985 44.37 -0.02 5.43
CA CYS A 985 43.58 0.78 6.37
C CYS A 985 44.14 2.18 6.63
N ASP A 986 45.16 2.60 5.88
CA ASP A 986 45.71 3.95 5.94
C ASP A 986 45.18 4.90 4.86
N GLY A 987 44.34 4.39 3.96
CA GLY A 987 43.68 5.14 2.89
C GLY A 987 44.53 5.29 1.62
N GLU A 988 45.73 4.68 1.57
CA GLU A 988 46.56 4.58 0.37
C GLU A 988 46.54 3.17 -0.20
N ARG A 989 46.23 3.03 -1.49
CA ARG A 989 46.12 1.70 -2.13
C ARG A 989 47.39 0.84 -1.96
N GLY A 990 47.24 -0.28 -1.24
CA GLY A 990 48.19 -1.36 -1.08
C GLY A 990 48.87 -1.40 0.29
N ILE A 991 49.14 -2.61 0.80
CA ILE A 991 49.66 -2.80 2.17
C ILE A 991 51.09 -2.26 2.36
N THR A 992 51.24 -1.31 3.27
CA THR A 992 52.50 -0.71 3.69
C THR A 992 52.68 -0.74 5.22
N GLY A 993 53.84 -0.26 5.68
CA GLY A 993 54.09 -0.14 7.13
C GLY A 993 53.21 0.92 7.81
N SER A 994 52.52 1.78 7.04
CA SER A 994 51.63 2.81 7.56
C SER A 994 50.28 2.21 8.01
N ASP A 995 49.79 1.18 7.32
CA ASP A 995 48.64 0.37 7.77
C ASP A 995 48.85 -0.27 9.14
N ALA A 996 50.00 -0.91 9.35
CA ALA A 996 50.35 -1.50 10.65
C ALA A 996 50.38 -0.44 11.77
N ILE A 997 50.70 0.82 11.45
CA ILE A 997 50.69 1.93 12.40
C ILE A 997 49.25 2.38 12.69
N MET A 998 48.36 2.36 11.71
CA MET A 998 46.95 2.71 11.89
C MET A 998 46.24 1.67 12.78
N ILE A 999 46.50 0.38 12.55
CA ILE A 999 46.01 -0.72 13.40
C ILE A 999 46.47 -0.54 14.85
N GLN A 1000 47.76 -0.23 15.06
CA GLN A 1000 48.29 0.04 16.41
C GLN A 1000 47.65 1.27 17.08
N LYS A 1001 47.34 2.32 16.31
CA LYS A 1001 46.65 3.51 16.83
C LYS A 1001 45.21 3.20 17.20
N TYR A 1002 44.54 2.34 16.44
CA TYR A 1002 43.18 1.89 16.73
C TYR A 1002 43.13 1.03 18.00
N ASP A 1003 43.99 0.01 18.11
CA ASP A 1003 44.12 -0.85 19.30
C ASP A 1003 44.47 -0.04 20.56
N ALA A 1004 45.30 0.99 20.42
CA ALA A 1004 45.64 1.91 21.51
C ALA A 1004 44.53 2.96 21.82
N GLY A 1005 43.42 2.97 21.08
CA GLY A 1005 42.32 3.93 21.23
C GLY A 1005 42.65 5.36 20.84
N VAL A 1006 43.74 5.57 20.08
CA VAL A 1006 44.18 6.88 19.60
C VAL A 1006 43.31 7.37 18.44
N ILE A 1007 42.84 6.45 17.61
CA ILE A 1007 41.82 6.67 16.58
C ILE A 1007 40.63 5.77 16.87
N LYS A 1008 39.43 6.24 16.51
CA LYS A 1008 38.18 5.48 16.71
C LYS A 1008 37.67 4.81 15.43
N GLN A 1009 38.24 5.18 14.28
CA GLN A 1009 37.93 4.67 12.94
C GLN A 1009 39.15 4.86 12.02
N PHE A 1010 39.24 4.07 10.96
CA PHE A 1010 40.26 4.18 9.93
C PHE A 1010 39.88 5.26 8.87
N PRO A 1011 40.86 5.90 8.21
CA PRO A 1011 40.61 6.82 7.09
C PRO A 1011 39.99 6.08 5.90
N ALA A 1012 39.14 6.79 5.13
CA ALA A 1012 38.58 6.28 3.88
C ALA A 1012 39.64 6.31 2.75
N GLU A 1013 39.60 5.35 1.82
CA GLU A 1013 40.49 5.29 0.65
C GLU A 1013 40.37 6.56 -0.22
N GLU A 1014 41.51 7.19 -0.57
CA GLU A 1014 41.59 8.37 -1.47
C GLU A 1014 41.58 8.04 -2.97
#